data_AF-A0A1M4EBJ8-F1
#
_entry.id   AF-A0A1M4EBJ8-F1
#
_cell.length_a   1.000
_cell.length_b   1.000
_cell.length_c   1.000
_cell.angle_alpha   90.00
_cell.angle_beta   90.00
_cell.angle_gamma   90.00
#
_symmetry.space_group_name_H-M   'P 1'
#
loop_
_entity.id
_entity.type
_entity.pdbx_description
1 polymer ?
#
loop_
_entity_poly.entity_id
_entity_poly.type
_entity_poly.pdbx_seq_one_letter_code
_entity_poly.pdbx_strand_id
1 'polypeptide(L)'
;MTKQSRSLDSGWTLRLAGGAAPAELAGLRDEAVPAQVPGCVHADLLAAGLIPDPYRDLNELEVAWAGRADWRYDTVLAAAPPGFERTDLVFDGLDTVARVLLDGQELGRTRNMHRSYRFDVTGRVRAGSALSVEFASAYTEAEALRERLGARPNEYPEPFNYIRKMAASFGWDWGPTLVTAGIWRPVRLESWSTARLASVRPLVTVTGRGTGTGTSGSGRIEAHVELERTASGAGRELTLTVEAAGHTAVQAVTSGSAVVVLEVPGPELWWPRGYGDQPLYDCVVTLSDAGHVLDRWERRVGFRTVELDRAPDEHGTAFTLRVNGRPIFARGVNWIPDDALPARITPERYRRRLVQAAEAGVDLVRVWGGGIYEDRAFYDACDELGLMVWQDFLFACAAYPEEQPLRGEIEAEARENVTRLSPHASLVLWNGNNENLWGFRDWGWEPELDGESWGEGYYLGLLPRVVAELDPTRPYQAGSPWSGSWDHHPNDPAHGPSHFWEAWNRRDYSDYLDHVPRFAAEFGWQAPPAHATLREWLGDDPLSSTSPGMLHHQKAEDGNGKLDRGLAHHFTAPADFDQWHYLTQVNQARAIATGVAHWRSHWPVCGGTVVWQLNDCWPVTSWAAIDGAERLKPLYHELRRLYADRLLTFQSRDGARVLAADNQSPEPWQGTAVVRRLRADGTGLAEEHVPFTVPPRSVALLPLTAEVAEIKDAAAELLVADAGDLRDVALGGPDKEFAYPPAELDLRLDVSGGTLMVVITARAFVRDLLLQADRLGPAASADRGLVTLLPGESVTITVRGLPDAAQVDAAAVRPALFCVNAAEGVPRP
;
A
#
# COMPACT_ATOMS: atom_id res chain seq x y z
N MET A 1 -9.56 11.31 -40.48
CA MET A 1 -8.60 10.19 -40.35
C MET A 1 -8.59 9.74 -38.90
N THR A 2 -8.37 8.45 -38.63
CA THR A 2 -8.29 7.94 -37.25
C THR A 2 -6.96 8.31 -36.61
N LYS A 3 -6.96 8.76 -35.36
CA LYS A 3 -5.76 9.08 -34.59
C LYS A 3 -4.81 7.89 -34.60
N GLN A 4 -3.55 8.16 -34.89
CA GLN A 4 -2.46 7.20 -34.80
C GLN A 4 -1.57 7.56 -33.61
N SER A 5 -1.06 6.53 -32.94
CA SER A 5 -0.16 6.66 -31.81
C SER A 5 1.04 5.74 -32.04
N ARG A 6 2.25 6.26 -31.86
CA ARG A 6 3.50 5.52 -31.97
C ARG A 6 4.32 5.71 -30.71
N SER A 7 4.54 4.63 -29.96
CA SER A 7 5.42 4.61 -28.79
C SER A 7 6.86 4.98 -29.16
N LEU A 8 7.54 5.64 -28.23
CA LEU A 8 8.96 6.00 -28.30
C LEU A 8 9.70 5.32 -27.14
N ASP A 9 9.78 4.00 -27.18
CA ASP A 9 10.26 3.12 -26.09
C ASP A 9 11.67 2.56 -26.32
N SER A 10 12.34 2.99 -27.39
CA SER A 10 13.62 2.42 -27.82
C SER A 10 14.58 3.47 -28.39
N GLY A 11 15.86 3.12 -28.45
CA GLY A 11 16.91 3.97 -29.01
C GLY A 11 17.30 5.17 -28.13
N TRP A 12 16.90 5.16 -26.86
CA TRP A 12 17.27 6.20 -25.90
C TRP A 12 18.68 5.99 -25.36
N THR A 13 19.36 7.10 -25.13
CA THR A 13 20.67 7.12 -24.46
C THR A 13 20.70 8.16 -23.35
N LEU A 14 21.45 7.88 -22.29
CA LEU A 14 21.63 8.73 -21.11
C LEU A 14 23.05 9.32 -21.06
N ARG A 15 23.15 10.59 -20.69
CA ARG A 15 24.40 11.30 -20.42
C ARG A 15 24.32 12.14 -19.14
N LEU A 16 25.47 12.36 -18.52
CA LEU A 16 25.63 13.35 -17.45
C LEU A 16 25.68 14.76 -18.06
N ALA A 17 24.68 15.59 -17.76
CA ALA A 17 24.56 16.93 -18.32
C ALA A 17 25.18 18.02 -17.42
N GLY A 18 25.21 17.81 -16.11
CA GLY A 18 25.58 18.82 -15.11
C GLY A 18 25.75 18.23 -13.71
N GLY A 19 26.16 19.06 -12.74
CA GLY A 19 26.43 18.63 -11.37
C GLY A 19 27.77 17.87 -11.18
N ALA A 20 28.08 17.49 -9.95
CA ALA A 20 29.28 16.70 -9.63
C ALA A 20 29.01 15.20 -9.79
N ALA A 21 30.04 14.44 -10.18
CA ALA A 21 30.04 12.99 -10.25
C ALA A 21 31.41 12.45 -9.84
N PRO A 22 31.53 11.17 -9.44
CA PRO A 22 32.82 10.51 -9.23
C PRO A 22 33.75 10.68 -10.44
N ALA A 23 35.05 10.80 -10.20
CA ALA A 23 36.03 11.12 -11.24
C ALA A 23 36.06 10.05 -12.35
N GLU A 24 35.84 8.80 -11.97
CA GLU A 24 35.78 7.63 -12.86
C GLU A 24 34.58 7.68 -13.81
N LEU A 25 33.53 8.43 -13.45
CA LEU A 25 32.29 8.59 -14.21
C LEU A 25 32.23 9.90 -14.99
N ALA A 26 33.29 10.71 -14.96
CA ALA A 26 33.35 11.97 -15.70
C ALA A 26 33.18 11.78 -17.23
N GLY A 27 33.57 10.61 -17.76
CA GLY A 27 33.39 10.24 -19.16
C GLY A 27 31.93 10.22 -19.62
N LEU A 28 30.95 10.07 -18.71
CA LEU A 28 29.50 10.09 -19.03
C LEU A 28 29.00 11.40 -19.63
N ARG A 29 29.81 12.46 -19.57
CA ARG A 29 29.52 13.73 -20.26
C ARG A 29 29.69 13.59 -21.76
N ASP A 30 30.71 12.84 -22.18
CA ASP A 30 31.12 12.69 -23.57
C ASP A 30 30.57 11.40 -24.20
N GLU A 31 30.48 10.33 -23.41
CA GLU A 31 30.02 9.00 -23.83
C GLU A 31 28.66 8.68 -23.22
N ALA A 32 27.66 8.46 -24.07
CA ALA A 32 26.32 8.08 -23.63
C ALA A 32 26.22 6.58 -23.37
N VAL A 33 25.38 6.20 -22.42
CA VAL A 33 24.99 4.81 -22.19
C VAL A 33 23.58 4.54 -22.71
N PRO A 34 23.23 3.29 -23.07
CA PRO A 34 21.85 2.92 -23.36
C PRO A 34 20.92 3.26 -22.20
N ALA A 35 19.71 3.72 -22.51
CA ALA A 35 18.71 4.08 -21.52
C ALA A 35 17.37 3.41 -21.82
N GLN A 36 16.66 2.99 -20.77
CA GLN A 36 15.33 2.42 -20.89
C GLN A 36 14.27 3.51 -20.71
N VAL A 37 13.20 3.46 -21.53
CA VAL A 37 12.05 4.35 -21.40
C VAL A 37 10.77 3.53 -21.59
N PRO A 38 9.85 3.46 -20.60
CA PRO A 38 9.92 4.10 -19.28
C PRO A 38 11.10 3.60 -18.43
N GLY A 39 11.75 4.51 -17.69
CA GLY A 39 12.96 4.21 -16.94
C GLY A 39 13.42 5.36 -16.05
N CYS A 40 14.58 5.18 -15.42
CA CYS A 40 15.19 6.19 -14.58
C CYS A 40 16.71 6.04 -14.52
N VAL A 41 17.38 7.14 -14.17
CA VAL A 41 18.85 7.27 -14.16
C VAL A 41 19.53 6.15 -13.38
N HIS A 42 19.10 5.89 -12.14
CA HIS A 42 19.74 4.87 -11.31
C HIS A 42 19.64 3.47 -11.94
N ALA A 43 18.51 3.14 -12.56
CA ALA A 43 18.34 1.85 -13.22
C ALA A 43 19.23 1.73 -14.46
N ASP A 44 19.35 2.79 -15.26
CA ASP A 44 20.20 2.82 -16.46
C ASP A 44 21.69 2.72 -16.11
N LEU A 45 22.14 3.47 -15.08
CA LEU A 45 23.51 3.38 -14.59
C LEU A 45 23.85 1.99 -14.04
N LEU A 46 22.91 1.37 -13.32
CA LEU A 46 23.09 0.01 -12.82
C LEU A 46 23.18 -1.00 -13.98
N ALA A 47 22.29 -0.88 -14.97
CA ALA A 47 22.30 -1.76 -16.15
C ALA A 47 23.59 -1.61 -16.98
N ALA A 48 24.19 -0.42 -16.99
CA ALA A 48 25.48 -0.15 -17.62
C ALA A 48 26.69 -0.60 -16.77
N GLY A 49 26.49 -1.07 -15.54
CA GLY A 49 27.56 -1.47 -14.61
C GLY A 49 28.40 -0.31 -14.09
N LEU A 50 27.84 0.92 -14.06
CA LEU A 50 28.55 2.14 -13.66
C LEU A 50 28.36 2.52 -12.20
N ILE A 51 27.35 1.95 -11.55
CA ILE A 51 27.12 2.07 -10.11
C ILE A 51 26.91 0.67 -9.53
N PRO A 52 27.22 0.46 -8.24
CA PRO A 52 26.81 -0.75 -7.54
C PRO A 52 25.29 -0.78 -7.35
N ASP A 53 24.74 -1.95 -6.99
CA ASP A 53 23.32 -2.06 -6.63
C ASP A 53 23.05 -1.22 -5.37
N PRO A 54 22.16 -0.20 -5.43
CA PRO A 54 21.91 0.69 -4.31
C PRO A 54 21.26 0.02 -3.10
N TYR A 55 20.67 -1.18 -3.25
CA TYR A 55 20.01 -1.90 -2.16
C TYR A 55 20.96 -2.79 -1.35
N ARG A 56 22.23 -2.89 -1.77
CA ARG A 56 23.20 -3.74 -1.11
C ARG A 56 24.03 -2.96 -0.10
N ASP A 57 24.21 -3.53 1.09
CA ASP A 57 25.13 -3.01 2.12
C ASP A 57 24.93 -1.52 2.44
N LEU A 58 25.89 -0.66 2.08
CA LEU A 58 25.86 0.79 2.30
C LEU A 58 25.81 1.56 0.97
N ASN A 59 25.54 0.88 -0.14
CA ASN A 59 25.72 1.42 -1.49
C ASN A 59 24.79 2.58 -1.80
N GLU A 60 23.68 2.73 -1.08
CA GLU A 60 22.84 3.94 -1.10
C GLU A 60 23.69 5.21 -1.01
N LEU A 61 24.70 5.23 -0.11
CA LEU A 61 25.58 6.36 0.09
C LEU A 61 26.52 6.60 -1.10
N GLU A 62 26.95 5.53 -1.77
CA GLU A 62 27.86 5.61 -2.92
C GLU A 62 27.19 6.19 -4.16
N VAL A 63 25.86 6.02 -4.28
CA VAL A 63 25.10 6.47 -5.45
C VAL A 63 24.38 7.81 -5.25
N ALA A 64 24.38 8.37 -4.05
CA ALA A 64 23.66 9.60 -3.70
C ALA A 64 23.97 10.80 -4.61
N TRP A 65 25.18 10.86 -5.18
CA TRP A 65 25.57 11.93 -6.12
C TRP A 65 24.66 12.02 -7.34
N ALA A 66 24.05 10.90 -7.77
CA ALA A 66 23.23 10.85 -8.98
C ALA A 66 21.98 11.73 -8.88
N GLY A 67 21.42 11.89 -7.66
CA GLY A 67 20.28 12.78 -7.44
C GLY A 67 20.62 14.27 -7.43
N ARG A 68 21.91 14.61 -7.24
CA ARG A 68 22.43 15.99 -7.28
C ARG A 68 22.95 16.39 -8.67
N ALA A 69 22.98 15.45 -9.61
CA ALA A 69 23.42 15.65 -10.98
C ALA A 69 22.27 16.05 -11.92
N ASP A 70 22.63 16.71 -13.02
CA ASP A 70 21.70 16.95 -14.13
C ASP A 70 21.92 15.88 -15.20
N TRP A 71 20.84 15.45 -15.83
CA TRP A 71 20.83 14.31 -16.75
C TRP A 71 20.22 14.67 -18.09
N ARG A 72 20.64 14.00 -19.15
CA ARG A 72 20.08 14.19 -20.48
C ARG A 72 19.80 12.85 -21.14
N TYR A 73 18.56 12.68 -21.59
CA TYR A 73 18.12 11.59 -22.44
C TYR A 73 18.03 12.08 -23.88
N ASP A 74 18.58 11.31 -24.82
CA ASP A 74 18.54 11.59 -26.25
C ASP A 74 17.96 10.39 -27.01
N THR A 75 17.17 10.65 -28.04
CA THR A 75 16.76 9.66 -29.05
C THR A 75 16.58 10.32 -30.41
N VAL A 76 16.39 9.50 -31.44
CA VAL A 76 16.14 9.96 -32.81
C VAL A 76 14.75 9.51 -33.25
N LEU A 77 13.96 10.46 -33.73
CA LEU A 77 12.59 10.21 -34.16
C LEU A 77 12.54 9.76 -35.62
N ALA A 78 11.71 8.75 -35.90
CA ALA A 78 11.25 8.48 -37.24
C ALA A 78 10.28 9.57 -37.71
N ALA A 79 10.08 9.73 -39.02
CA ALA A 79 9.11 10.68 -39.57
C ALA A 79 7.70 10.42 -38.99
N ALA A 80 6.96 11.49 -38.71
CA ALA A 80 5.54 11.39 -38.39
C ALA A 80 4.77 10.91 -39.63
N PRO A 81 3.66 10.15 -39.46
CA PRO A 81 2.84 9.75 -40.58
C PRO A 81 2.29 10.97 -41.34
N PRO A 82 2.36 10.98 -42.69
CA PRO A 82 1.89 12.12 -43.48
C PRO A 82 0.35 12.19 -43.51
N GLY A 83 -0.18 13.36 -43.89
CA GLY A 83 -1.62 13.55 -44.13
C GLY A 83 -2.46 13.91 -42.91
N PHE A 84 -1.86 13.92 -41.71
CA PHE A 84 -2.49 14.42 -40.49
C PHE A 84 -2.33 15.94 -40.34
N GLU A 85 -3.33 16.59 -39.77
CA GLU A 85 -3.31 18.05 -39.52
C GLU A 85 -2.50 18.41 -38.27
N ARG A 86 -2.44 17.49 -37.29
CA ARG A 86 -1.77 17.68 -36.01
C ARG A 86 -0.84 16.51 -35.72
N THR A 87 0.31 16.79 -35.13
CA THR A 87 1.15 15.78 -34.48
C THR A 87 1.66 16.32 -33.16
N ASP A 88 1.41 15.59 -32.08
CA ASP A 88 1.84 15.95 -30.75
C ASP A 88 2.87 14.93 -30.22
N LEU A 89 3.85 15.43 -29.47
CA LEU A 89 4.73 14.63 -28.61
C LEU A 89 4.11 14.58 -27.21
N VAL A 90 3.90 13.38 -26.68
CA VAL A 90 3.16 13.16 -25.43
C VAL A 90 4.01 12.36 -24.46
N PHE A 91 4.16 12.88 -23.24
CA PHE A 91 4.81 12.21 -22.11
C PHE A 91 3.76 11.97 -21.03
N ASP A 92 3.59 10.72 -20.59
CA ASP A 92 2.66 10.39 -19.50
C ASP A 92 3.25 10.67 -18.11
N GLY A 93 4.55 10.99 -18.02
CA GLY A 93 5.22 11.34 -16.78
C GLY A 93 6.71 11.60 -16.98
N LEU A 94 7.18 12.72 -16.43
CA LEU A 94 8.56 13.15 -16.43
C LEU A 94 8.97 13.43 -15.00
N ASP A 95 10.01 12.76 -14.50
CA ASP A 95 10.52 12.88 -13.13
C ASP A 95 11.81 13.71 -13.12
N THR A 96 11.81 15.00 -12.76
CA THR A 96 10.64 15.86 -12.52
C THR A 96 10.77 17.18 -13.29
N VAL A 97 11.91 17.86 -13.10
CA VAL A 97 12.19 19.16 -13.69
C VAL A 97 12.87 18.96 -15.03
N ALA A 98 12.09 18.91 -16.10
CA ALA A 98 12.60 18.60 -17.43
C ALA A 98 12.50 19.79 -18.39
N ARG A 99 13.46 19.89 -19.30
CA ARG A 99 13.41 20.70 -20.51
C ARG A 99 13.37 19.77 -21.72
N VAL A 100 12.36 19.91 -22.57
CA VAL A 100 12.19 19.07 -23.76
C VAL A 100 12.60 19.86 -24.99
N LEU A 101 13.47 19.29 -25.83
CA LEU A 101 13.99 19.91 -27.05
C LEU A 101 13.79 19.02 -28.27
N LEU A 102 13.39 19.63 -29.39
CA LEU A 102 13.31 18.98 -30.70
C LEU A 102 14.20 19.72 -31.70
N ASP A 103 15.16 19.02 -32.30
CA ASP A 103 16.19 19.60 -33.18
C ASP A 103 16.89 20.82 -32.53
N GLY A 104 17.16 20.73 -31.22
CA GLY A 104 17.79 21.78 -30.41
C GLY A 104 16.86 22.95 -30.02
N GLN A 105 15.60 22.95 -30.44
CA GLN A 105 14.62 23.98 -30.09
C GLN A 105 13.76 23.55 -28.91
N GLU A 106 13.65 24.38 -27.87
CA GLU A 106 12.84 24.11 -26.69
C GLU A 106 11.34 23.99 -27.04
N LEU A 107 10.70 22.90 -26.63
CA LEU A 107 9.26 22.68 -26.71
C LEU A 107 8.54 23.18 -25.44
N GLY A 108 9.18 23.00 -24.28
CA GLY A 108 8.69 23.49 -23.00
C GLY A 108 9.42 22.89 -21.81
N ARG A 109 8.93 23.22 -20.62
CA ARG A 109 9.50 22.80 -19.33
C ARG A 109 8.44 22.19 -18.42
N THR A 110 8.87 21.27 -17.57
CA THR A 110 8.02 20.56 -16.60
C THR A 110 8.61 20.69 -15.20
N ARG A 111 7.78 20.44 -14.18
CA ARG A 111 8.20 20.47 -12.77
C ARG A 111 7.32 19.62 -11.84
N ASN A 112 6.54 18.68 -12.40
CA ASN A 112 5.65 17.82 -11.64
C ASN A 112 5.70 16.39 -12.19
N MET A 113 6.14 15.46 -11.35
CA MET A 113 6.27 14.04 -11.66
C MET A 113 4.93 13.39 -12.02
N HIS A 114 3.84 13.90 -11.46
CA HIS A 114 2.53 13.26 -11.40
C HIS A 114 1.55 13.77 -12.47
N ARG A 115 2.07 14.44 -13.49
CA ARG A 115 1.32 15.02 -14.61
C ARG A 115 1.80 14.49 -15.97
N SER A 116 0.90 14.51 -16.94
CA SER A 116 1.23 14.31 -18.35
C SER A 116 1.47 15.63 -19.07
N TYR A 117 2.26 15.58 -20.14
CA TYR A 117 2.69 16.73 -20.92
C TYR A 117 2.53 16.46 -22.42
N ARG A 118 2.00 17.45 -23.15
CA ARG A 118 1.76 17.37 -24.59
C ARG A 118 2.31 18.59 -25.30
N PHE A 119 3.07 18.38 -26.36
CA PHE A 119 3.70 19.44 -27.15
C PHE A 119 3.34 19.31 -28.63
N ASP A 120 2.90 20.39 -29.26
CA ASP A 120 2.70 20.45 -30.71
C ASP A 120 4.03 20.40 -31.45
N VAL A 121 4.18 19.36 -32.28
CA VAL A 121 5.36 19.16 -33.12
C VAL A 121 4.99 19.02 -34.60
N THR A 122 3.80 19.53 -34.97
CA THR A 122 3.28 19.50 -36.34
C THR A 122 4.24 20.13 -37.34
N GLY A 123 4.60 19.38 -38.39
CA GLY A 123 5.54 19.83 -39.42
C GLY A 123 7.00 19.93 -38.96
N ARG A 124 7.30 19.63 -37.70
CA ARG A 124 8.65 19.73 -37.12
C ARG A 124 9.38 18.39 -37.10
N VAL A 125 8.67 17.27 -36.94
CA VAL A 125 9.25 15.92 -36.89
C VAL A 125 9.53 15.40 -38.30
N ARG A 126 10.81 15.16 -38.59
CA ARG A 126 11.28 14.49 -39.81
C ARG A 126 12.01 13.20 -39.42
N ALA A 127 12.24 12.32 -40.40
CA ALA A 127 13.12 11.18 -40.16
C ALA A 127 14.52 11.68 -39.78
N GLY A 128 15.02 11.25 -38.62
CA GLY A 128 16.29 11.71 -38.09
C GLY A 128 16.20 12.92 -37.16
N SER A 129 15.01 13.44 -36.87
CA SER A 129 14.86 14.55 -35.90
C SER A 129 15.36 14.13 -34.52
N ALA A 130 16.19 14.97 -33.89
CA ALA A 130 16.76 14.71 -32.58
C ALA A 130 15.78 15.16 -31.48
N LEU A 131 15.46 14.26 -30.54
CA LEU A 131 14.69 14.57 -29.34
C LEU A 131 15.61 14.47 -28.13
N SER A 132 15.64 15.53 -27.32
CA SER A 132 16.38 15.57 -26.07
C SER A 132 15.45 15.93 -24.91
N VAL A 133 15.61 15.24 -23.79
CA VAL A 133 14.93 15.56 -22.52
C VAL A 133 16.01 15.75 -21.46
N GLU A 134 16.14 16.98 -20.98
CA GLU A 134 17.17 17.37 -20.01
C GLU A 134 16.52 17.56 -18.65
N PHE A 135 16.96 16.80 -17.66
CA PHE A 135 16.50 16.87 -16.28
C PHE A 135 17.47 17.65 -15.43
N ALA A 136 16.99 18.71 -14.78
CA ALA A 136 17.70 19.34 -13.69
C ALA A 136 17.53 18.52 -12.41
N SER A 137 18.53 18.56 -11.54
CA SER A 137 18.48 17.98 -10.20
C SER A 137 17.23 18.42 -9.43
N ALA A 138 16.50 17.45 -8.87
CA ALA A 138 15.31 17.69 -8.06
C ALA A 138 15.65 18.49 -6.80
N TYR A 139 16.84 18.26 -6.23
CA TYR A 139 17.35 19.05 -5.11
C TYR A 139 17.53 20.52 -5.49
N THR A 140 18.09 20.80 -6.67
CA THR A 140 18.34 22.16 -7.12
C THR A 140 17.04 22.97 -7.23
N GLU A 141 15.97 22.39 -7.79
CA GLU A 141 14.66 23.07 -7.85
C GLU A 141 14.04 23.22 -6.45
N ALA A 142 14.05 22.16 -5.64
CA ALA A 142 13.46 22.18 -4.29
C ALA A 142 14.15 23.21 -3.37
N GLU A 143 15.47 23.27 -3.38
CA GLU A 143 16.25 24.25 -2.60
C GLU A 143 16.02 25.67 -3.09
N ALA A 144 15.99 25.90 -4.41
CA ALA A 144 15.69 27.22 -4.98
C ALA A 144 14.27 27.69 -4.62
N LEU A 145 13.30 26.77 -4.58
CA LEU A 145 11.94 27.07 -4.13
C LEU A 145 11.88 27.36 -2.63
N ARG A 146 12.59 26.60 -1.80
CA ARG A 146 12.72 26.87 -0.36
C ARG A 146 13.32 28.25 -0.09
N GLU A 147 14.41 28.61 -0.78
CA GLU A 147 15.02 29.93 -0.65
C GLU A 147 14.07 31.06 -1.03
N ARG A 148 13.22 30.83 -2.05
CA ARG A 148 12.29 31.85 -2.54
C ARG A 148 11.02 31.97 -1.69
N LEU A 149 10.49 30.87 -1.18
CA LEU A 149 9.20 30.81 -0.48
C LEU A 149 9.33 30.86 1.04
N GLY A 150 10.54 30.71 1.57
CA GLY A 150 10.79 30.56 3.00
C GLY A 150 10.80 29.09 3.42
N ALA A 151 11.53 28.79 4.50
CA ALA A 151 11.57 27.47 5.10
C ALA A 151 10.19 27.08 5.69
N ARG A 152 9.90 25.79 5.73
CA ARG A 152 8.68 25.20 6.26
C ARG A 152 9.07 23.94 7.04
N PRO A 153 8.38 23.63 8.16
CA PRO A 153 8.60 22.43 8.92
C PRO A 153 8.51 21.16 8.07
N ASN A 154 9.38 20.20 8.37
CA ASN A 154 9.43 18.90 7.73
C ASN A 154 10.07 17.90 8.70
N GLU A 155 9.46 16.72 8.86
CA GLU A 155 9.98 15.68 9.75
C GLU A 155 11.21 14.96 9.17
N TYR A 156 11.45 15.06 7.86
CA TYR A 156 12.63 14.50 7.20
C TYR A 156 13.57 15.62 6.72
N PRO A 157 14.90 15.38 6.68
CA PRO A 157 15.89 16.45 6.45
C PRO A 157 15.84 17.05 5.04
N GLU A 158 15.26 16.34 4.07
CA GLU A 158 15.32 16.70 2.65
C GLU A 158 14.12 17.55 2.18
N PRO A 159 14.30 18.50 1.25
CA PRO A 159 13.30 19.52 0.91
C PRO A 159 12.16 19.02 -0.02
N PHE A 160 11.65 17.81 0.18
CA PHE A 160 10.68 17.18 -0.74
C PHE A 160 9.36 17.96 -0.85
N ASN A 161 8.96 18.69 0.19
CA ASN A 161 7.74 19.50 0.23
C ASN A 161 7.74 20.69 -0.73
N TYR A 162 8.90 21.04 -1.29
CA TYR A 162 9.06 22.12 -2.26
C TYR A 162 8.99 21.67 -3.72
N ILE A 163 8.75 20.38 -3.98
CA ILE A 163 8.68 19.84 -5.35
C ILE A 163 7.56 18.80 -5.45
N ARG A 164 6.89 18.73 -6.60
CA ARG A 164 5.87 17.70 -6.86
C ARG A 164 6.52 16.45 -7.45
N LYS A 165 7.08 15.63 -6.56
CA LYS A 165 7.79 14.38 -6.82
C LYS A 165 7.43 13.37 -5.72
N MET A 166 7.64 12.07 -5.96
CA MET A 166 7.55 11.03 -4.93
C MET A 166 8.36 11.43 -3.69
N ALA A 167 7.67 11.76 -2.59
CA ALA A 167 8.33 12.28 -1.38
C ALA A 167 9.31 11.26 -0.80
N ALA A 168 8.91 9.99 -0.74
CA ALA A 168 9.73 8.90 -0.23
C ALA A 168 11.03 8.64 -1.04
N SER A 169 11.18 9.20 -2.26
CA SER A 169 12.46 9.14 -2.98
C SER A 169 13.57 9.92 -2.28
N PHE A 170 13.21 10.87 -1.43
CA PHE A 170 14.13 11.64 -0.59
C PHE A 170 14.46 10.94 0.74
N GLY A 171 14.11 9.66 0.87
CA GLY A 171 14.25 8.89 2.10
C GLY A 171 13.01 8.96 2.97
N TRP A 172 12.79 7.90 3.73
CA TRP A 172 11.71 7.81 4.73
C TRP A 172 12.15 6.84 5.84
N ASP A 173 11.41 6.75 6.94
CA ASP A 173 11.75 5.89 8.08
C ASP A 173 11.66 4.37 7.80
N TRP A 174 11.36 3.98 6.55
CA TRP A 174 11.41 2.63 6.00
C TRP A 174 12.11 2.55 4.63
N GLY A 175 12.55 3.67 4.04
CA GLY A 175 12.97 3.75 2.63
C GLY A 175 14.33 4.40 2.42
N PRO A 176 15.05 4.08 1.34
CA PRO A 176 16.35 4.68 1.05
C PRO A 176 16.17 6.06 0.40
N THR A 177 17.20 6.90 0.49
CA THR A 177 17.30 8.17 -0.23
C THR A 177 17.87 7.93 -1.63
N LEU A 178 16.97 7.64 -2.59
CA LEU A 178 17.29 7.45 -4.01
C LEU A 178 16.52 8.46 -4.88
N VAL A 179 16.97 9.72 -4.82
CA VAL A 179 16.38 10.82 -5.59
C VAL A 179 16.77 10.68 -7.06
N THR A 180 16.01 9.89 -7.82
CA THR A 180 16.26 9.67 -9.25
C THR A 180 15.66 10.76 -10.14
N ALA A 181 15.99 10.72 -11.43
CA ALA A 181 15.33 11.44 -12.51
C ALA A 181 15.04 10.49 -13.68
N GLY A 182 14.12 10.84 -14.58
CA GLY A 182 13.90 10.08 -15.81
C GLY A 182 12.53 10.24 -16.46
N ILE A 183 12.40 9.62 -17.62
CA ILE A 183 11.13 9.49 -18.34
C ILE A 183 10.41 8.27 -17.75
N TRP A 184 9.80 8.44 -16.58
CA TRP A 184 9.33 7.34 -15.74
C TRP A 184 8.01 6.70 -16.20
N ARG A 185 7.34 7.30 -17.19
CA ARG A 185 6.11 6.78 -17.83
C ARG A 185 6.21 6.87 -19.36
N PRO A 186 5.31 6.19 -20.10
CA PRO A 186 5.41 6.10 -21.56
C PRO A 186 5.45 7.45 -22.28
N VAL A 187 6.15 7.47 -23.41
CA VAL A 187 6.24 8.61 -24.34
C VAL A 187 5.84 8.15 -25.75
N ARG A 188 5.16 9.01 -26.48
CA ARG A 188 4.61 8.68 -27.81
C ARG A 188 4.47 9.90 -28.72
N LEU A 189 4.43 9.65 -30.03
CA LEU A 189 3.93 10.61 -31.02
C LEU A 189 2.48 10.27 -31.37
N GLU A 190 1.59 11.23 -31.24
CA GLU A 190 0.19 11.10 -31.65
C GLU A 190 -0.11 12.01 -32.85
N SER A 191 -0.57 11.43 -33.96
CA SER A 191 -0.97 12.16 -35.16
C SER A 191 -2.46 12.03 -35.38
N TRP A 192 -3.15 13.15 -35.58
CA TRP A 192 -4.61 13.19 -35.69
C TRP A 192 -5.10 14.36 -36.56
N SER A 193 -6.35 14.27 -36.99
CA SER A 193 -7.02 15.31 -37.79
C SER A 193 -8.45 15.47 -37.30
N THR A 194 -9.06 16.62 -37.61
CA THR A 194 -10.44 16.96 -37.25
C THR A 194 -10.64 17.12 -35.74
N ALA A 195 -10.59 16.04 -34.96
CA ALA A 195 -10.74 16.08 -33.51
C ALA A 195 -10.15 14.84 -32.82
N ARG A 196 -9.85 14.97 -31.53
CA ARG A 196 -9.48 13.85 -30.64
C ARG A 196 -10.21 13.94 -29.30
N LEU A 197 -10.26 12.82 -28.58
CA LEU A 197 -10.66 12.80 -27.18
C LEU A 197 -9.52 13.40 -26.35
N ALA A 198 -9.75 14.59 -25.78
CA ALA A 198 -8.78 15.26 -24.91
C ALA A 198 -8.80 14.68 -23.50
N SER A 199 -10.00 14.40 -22.98
CA SER A 199 -10.22 13.74 -21.70
C SER A 199 -11.54 12.98 -21.75
N VAL A 200 -11.61 11.85 -21.06
CA VAL A 200 -12.82 11.07 -20.84
C VAL A 200 -12.89 10.72 -19.36
N ARG A 201 -13.97 11.13 -18.70
CA ARG A 201 -14.21 10.91 -17.28
C ARG A 201 -15.61 10.30 -17.09
N PRO A 202 -15.74 8.96 -16.99
CA PRO A 202 -17.01 8.34 -16.67
C PRO A 202 -17.31 8.46 -15.17
N LEU A 203 -18.50 8.93 -14.84
CA LEU A 203 -19.07 8.82 -13.50
C LEU A 203 -20.13 7.72 -13.50
N VAL A 204 -19.90 6.69 -12.68
CA VAL A 204 -20.76 5.52 -12.60
C VAL A 204 -21.57 5.56 -11.32
N THR A 205 -22.89 5.57 -11.47
CA THR A 205 -23.84 5.65 -10.37
C THR A 205 -24.92 4.58 -10.50
N VAL A 206 -25.63 4.32 -9.40
CA VAL A 206 -26.74 3.37 -9.34
C VAL A 206 -27.92 4.04 -8.66
N THR A 207 -29.11 3.89 -9.23
CA THR A 207 -30.38 4.39 -8.67
C THR A 207 -31.29 3.22 -8.30
N GLY A 208 -32.02 3.34 -7.19
CA GLY A 208 -32.85 2.26 -6.62
C GLY A 208 -32.11 1.42 -5.56
N ARG A 209 -32.83 0.85 -4.59
CA ARG A 209 -32.22 0.06 -3.50
C ARG A 209 -31.81 -1.33 -4.00
N GLY A 210 -30.50 -1.56 -4.13
CA GLY A 210 -29.94 -2.90 -4.31
C GLY A 210 -30.13 -3.72 -3.04
N THR A 211 -31.14 -4.58 -3.00
CA THR A 211 -31.42 -5.44 -1.84
C THR A 211 -30.69 -6.77 -1.95
N GLY A 212 -29.36 -6.76 -2.06
CA GLY A 212 -28.47 -7.94 -1.86
C GLY A 212 -28.67 -9.20 -2.72
N THR A 213 -29.79 -9.38 -3.42
CA THR A 213 -30.14 -10.61 -4.16
C THR A 213 -31.05 -10.33 -5.37
N GLY A 214 -31.22 -9.06 -5.81
CA GLY A 214 -32.09 -8.71 -6.95
C GLY A 214 -31.79 -7.35 -7.59
N THR A 215 -31.77 -7.33 -8.92
CA THR A 215 -31.42 -6.23 -9.84
C THR A 215 -32.58 -5.26 -10.12
N SER A 216 -33.23 -4.72 -9.08
CA SER A 216 -34.29 -3.71 -9.30
C SER A 216 -33.75 -2.28 -9.46
N GLY A 217 -32.43 -2.09 -9.51
CA GLY A 217 -31.78 -0.78 -9.70
C GLY A 217 -31.40 -0.50 -11.17
N SER A 218 -31.31 0.77 -11.54
CA SER A 218 -30.78 1.21 -12.83
C SER A 218 -29.38 1.78 -12.63
N GLY A 219 -28.40 1.24 -13.36
CA GLY A 219 -27.07 1.82 -13.45
C GLY A 219 -27.04 2.96 -14.46
N ARG A 220 -26.15 3.93 -14.23
CA ARG A 220 -25.99 5.09 -15.08
C ARG A 220 -24.53 5.46 -15.22
N ILE A 221 -24.08 5.65 -16.46
CA ILE A 221 -22.75 6.15 -16.80
C ILE A 221 -22.91 7.54 -17.39
N GLU A 222 -22.36 8.55 -16.72
CA GLU A 222 -22.18 9.90 -17.28
C GLU A 222 -20.75 10.03 -17.80
N ALA A 223 -20.56 9.93 -19.11
CA ALA A 223 -19.27 10.14 -19.73
C ALA A 223 -19.06 11.64 -19.99
N HIS A 224 -18.29 12.31 -19.13
CA HIS A 224 -17.81 13.67 -19.38
C HIS A 224 -16.64 13.61 -20.36
N VAL A 225 -16.79 14.25 -21.51
CA VAL A 225 -15.83 14.20 -22.60
C VAL A 225 -15.39 15.62 -22.96
N GLU A 226 -14.08 15.84 -22.95
CA GLU A 226 -13.43 17.02 -23.52
C GLU A 226 -12.82 16.67 -24.87
N LEU A 227 -12.96 17.56 -25.85
CA LEU A 227 -12.52 17.39 -27.22
C LEU A 227 -11.53 18.47 -27.60
N GLU A 228 -10.43 18.06 -28.24
CA GLU A 228 -9.55 18.99 -28.95
C GLU A 228 -9.86 18.89 -30.44
N ARG A 229 -9.96 20.04 -31.12
CA ARG A 229 -10.36 20.14 -32.54
C ARG A 229 -9.27 20.86 -33.33
N THR A 230 -8.99 20.36 -34.54
CA THR A 230 -8.16 21.09 -35.50
C THR A 230 -8.99 22.15 -36.24
N ALA A 231 -8.36 22.91 -37.13
CA ALA A 231 -9.06 23.87 -37.97
C ALA A 231 -10.16 23.22 -38.83
N SER A 232 -9.94 22.01 -39.37
CA SER A 232 -10.97 21.29 -40.16
C SER A 232 -12.14 20.76 -39.33
N GLY A 233 -11.95 20.59 -38.02
CA GLY A 233 -12.98 20.15 -37.08
C GLY A 233 -13.69 21.28 -36.33
N ALA A 234 -13.24 22.52 -36.50
CA ALA A 234 -13.85 23.69 -35.86
C ALA A 234 -15.30 23.88 -36.33
N GLY A 235 -16.25 23.90 -35.38
CA GLY A 235 -17.68 24.02 -35.67
C GLY A 235 -18.30 22.82 -36.39
N ARG A 236 -17.52 21.78 -36.71
CA ARG A 236 -17.99 20.56 -37.36
C ARG A 236 -18.78 19.72 -36.37
N GLU A 237 -19.96 19.25 -36.77
CA GLU A 237 -20.73 18.30 -35.99
C GLU A 237 -20.03 16.93 -36.01
N LEU A 238 -19.73 16.41 -34.82
CA LEU A 238 -19.14 15.09 -34.62
C LEU A 238 -20.13 14.22 -33.84
N THR A 239 -19.85 12.92 -33.77
CA THR A 239 -20.67 11.97 -33.02
C THR A 239 -19.84 11.31 -31.94
N LEU A 240 -20.32 11.40 -30.69
CA LEU A 240 -19.84 10.60 -29.57
C LEU A 240 -20.76 9.40 -29.36
N THR A 241 -20.15 8.23 -29.23
CA THR A 241 -20.84 6.98 -28.92
C THR A 241 -20.25 6.39 -27.64
N VAL A 242 -21.10 6.14 -26.65
CA VAL A 242 -20.73 5.48 -25.40
C VAL A 242 -21.38 4.11 -25.34
N GLU A 243 -20.59 3.06 -25.13
CA GLU A 243 -21.05 1.67 -25.09
C GLU A 243 -20.57 1.02 -23.79
N ALA A 244 -21.48 0.37 -23.07
CA ALA A 244 -21.15 -0.45 -21.91
C ALA A 244 -22.26 -1.47 -21.65
N ALA A 245 -21.90 -2.66 -21.16
CA ALA A 245 -22.85 -3.70 -20.78
C ALA A 245 -23.87 -4.07 -21.88
N GLY A 246 -23.50 -3.96 -23.16
CA GLY A 246 -24.40 -4.22 -24.29
C GLY A 246 -25.41 -3.10 -24.60
N HIS A 247 -25.30 -1.95 -23.93
CA HIS A 247 -26.10 -0.75 -24.17
C HIS A 247 -25.27 0.35 -24.84
N THR A 248 -25.93 1.21 -25.62
CA THR A 248 -25.29 2.27 -26.40
C THR A 248 -26.04 3.60 -26.27
N ALA A 249 -25.30 4.70 -26.10
CA ALA A 249 -25.79 6.06 -26.17
C ALA A 249 -25.02 6.83 -27.24
N VAL A 250 -25.73 7.65 -28.02
CA VAL A 250 -25.14 8.42 -29.13
C VAL A 250 -25.54 9.88 -29.01
N GLN A 251 -24.58 10.78 -29.15
CA GLN A 251 -24.80 12.22 -29.09
C GLN A 251 -24.00 12.97 -30.16
N ALA A 252 -24.67 13.87 -30.87
CA ALA A 252 -24.02 14.83 -31.74
C ALA A 252 -23.37 15.96 -30.91
N VAL A 253 -22.15 16.37 -31.28
CA VAL A 253 -21.37 17.38 -30.56
C VAL A 253 -20.67 18.36 -31.51
N THR A 254 -20.97 19.64 -31.33
CA THR A 254 -20.32 20.76 -32.03
C THR A 254 -19.40 21.57 -31.11
N SER A 255 -19.60 21.47 -29.79
CA SER A 255 -18.80 22.09 -28.74
C SER A 255 -17.46 21.38 -28.51
N GLY A 256 -16.62 22.01 -27.67
CA GLY A 256 -15.37 21.42 -27.16
C GLY A 256 -15.58 20.40 -26.03
N SER A 257 -16.79 20.27 -25.50
CA SER A 257 -17.12 19.30 -24.44
C SER A 257 -18.54 18.78 -24.55
N ALA A 258 -18.80 17.60 -23.99
CA ALA A 258 -20.11 16.99 -23.89
C ALA A 258 -20.22 16.05 -22.68
N VAL A 259 -21.46 15.81 -22.23
CA VAL A 259 -21.77 14.74 -21.27
C VAL A 259 -22.74 13.79 -21.95
N VAL A 260 -22.28 12.56 -22.21
CA VAL A 260 -23.13 11.51 -22.79
C VAL A 260 -23.60 10.60 -21.67
N VAL A 261 -24.92 10.44 -21.55
CA VAL A 261 -25.55 9.63 -20.51
C VAL A 261 -25.97 8.29 -21.09
N LEU A 262 -25.47 7.20 -20.50
CA LEU A 262 -25.86 5.83 -20.81
C LEU A 262 -26.58 5.22 -19.61
N GLU A 263 -27.84 4.84 -19.79
CA GLU A 263 -28.62 4.08 -18.82
C GLU A 263 -28.41 2.57 -19.06
N VAL A 264 -28.13 1.83 -17.99
CA VAL A 264 -27.93 0.38 -18.00
C VAL A 264 -28.95 -0.23 -17.03
N PRO A 265 -30.07 -0.78 -17.51
CA PRO A 265 -31.08 -1.38 -16.64
C PRO A 265 -30.57 -2.68 -15.99
N GLY A 266 -30.71 -2.79 -14.67
CA GLY A 266 -30.43 -4.03 -13.92
C GLY A 266 -28.98 -4.55 -14.02
N PRO A 267 -27.93 -3.71 -13.90
CA PRO A 267 -26.56 -4.19 -13.96
C PRO A 267 -26.26 -5.03 -12.72
N GLU A 268 -25.37 -6.02 -12.87
CA GLU A 268 -24.74 -6.64 -11.71
C GLU A 268 -23.82 -5.62 -11.03
N LEU A 269 -23.90 -5.56 -9.69
CA LEU A 269 -23.16 -4.59 -8.89
C LEU A 269 -21.78 -5.14 -8.54
N TRP A 270 -20.77 -4.27 -8.60
CA TRP A 270 -19.45 -4.54 -8.06
C TRP A 270 -19.50 -4.52 -6.52
N TRP A 271 -18.93 -5.53 -5.89
CA TRP A 271 -18.80 -5.64 -4.43
C TRP A 271 -17.34 -5.75 -4.00
N PRO A 272 -16.98 -5.21 -2.83
CA PRO A 272 -15.69 -5.52 -2.23
C PRO A 272 -15.61 -6.99 -1.83
N ARG A 273 -14.38 -7.49 -1.69
CA ARG A 273 -14.07 -8.87 -1.37
C ARG A 273 -14.86 -9.34 -0.15
N GLY A 274 -15.51 -10.49 -0.27
CA GLY A 274 -16.31 -11.09 0.79
C GLY A 274 -17.74 -10.55 0.91
N TYR A 275 -18.17 -9.58 0.08
CA TYR A 275 -19.55 -9.07 0.06
C TYR A 275 -20.33 -9.40 -1.23
N GLY A 276 -19.66 -9.97 -2.23
CA GLY A 276 -20.24 -10.38 -3.50
C GLY A 276 -19.14 -10.52 -4.56
N ASP A 277 -19.55 -10.68 -5.82
CA ASP A 277 -18.63 -10.73 -6.97
C ASP A 277 -18.22 -9.32 -7.44
N GLN A 278 -17.24 -9.26 -8.34
CA GLN A 278 -16.66 -8.03 -8.90
C GLN A 278 -16.98 -7.86 -10.40
N PRO A 279 -18.26 -7.78 -10.84
CA PRO A 279 -18.57 -7.55 -12.25
C PRO A 279 -18.00 -6.22 -12.73
N LEU A 280 -17.27 -6.30 -13.85
CA LEU A 280 -16.64 -5.18 -14.53
C LEU A 280 -17.09 -5.18 -16.00
N TYR A 281 -17.42 -4.00 -16.52
CA TYR A 281 -17.93 -3.82 -17.88
C TYR A 281 -16.99 -2.93 -18.68
N ASP A 282 -16.69 -3.32 -19.92
CA ASP A 282 -15.98 -2.43 -20.84
C ASP A 282 -16.85 -1.22 -21.16
N CYS A 283 -16.36 -0.03 -20.81
CA CYS A 283 -16.91 1.26 -21.15
C CYS A 283 -16.06 1.86 -22.27
N VAL A 284 -16.67 1.98 -23.44
CA VAL A 284 -16.03 2.44 -24.67
C VAL A 284 -16.62 3.78 -25.05
N VAL A 285 -15.77 4.78 -25.28
CA VAL A 285 -16.15 6.08 -25.84
C VAL A 285 -15.48 6.24 -27.20
N THR A 286 -16.29 6.33 -28.24
CA THR A 286 -15.82 6.50 -29.63
C THR A 286 -16.23 7.86 -30.16
N LEU A 287 -15.25 8.61 -30.70
CA LEU A 287 -15.48 9.86 -31.42
C LEU A 287 -15.44 9.58 -32.94
N SER A 288 -16.45 10.03 -33.67
CA SER A 288 -16.54 9.82 -35.12
C SER A 288 -17.05 11.04 -35.88
N ASP A 289 -16.77 11.06 -37.19
CA ASP A 289 -17.21 12.08 -38.15
C ASP A 289 -17.84 11.37 -39.35
N ALA A 290 -19.15 11.58 -39.57
CA ALA A 290 -19.92 10.90 -40.61
C ALA A 290 -19.72 9.36 -40.63
N GLY A 291 -19.61 8.73 -39.46
CA GLY A 291 -19.38 7.29 -39.29
C GLY A 291 -17.92 6.85 -39.36
N HIS A 292 -16.97 7.74 -39.70
CA HIS A 292 -15.54 7.44 -39.66
C HIS A 292 -14.98 7.69 -38.24
N VAL A 293 -14.36 6.68 -37.63
CA VAL A 293 -13.77 6.81 -36.27
C VAL A 293 -12.56 7.74 -36.29
N LEU A 294 -12.59 8.76 -35.44
CA LEU A 294 -11.49 9.69 -35.22
C LEU A 294 -10.63 9.27 -34.04
N ASP A 295 -11.23 8.86 -32.93
CA ASP A 295 -10.52 8.47 -31.71
C ASP A 295 -11.37 7.53 -30.86
N ARG A 296 -10.72 6.75 -30.00
CA ARG A 296 -11.35 5.75 -29.12
C ARG A 296 -10.69 5.75 -27.74
N TRP A 297 -11.51 5.71 -26.71
CA TRP A 297 -11.12 5.49 -25.32
C TRP A 297 -11.87 4.29 -24.77
N GLU A 298 -11.23 3.49 -23.93
CA GLU A 298 -11.80 2.22 -23.43
C GLU A 298 -11.25 1.90 -22.04
N ARG A 299 -12.13 1.71 -21.04
CA ARG A 299 -11.77 1.26 -19.68
C ARG A 299 -12.86 0.38 -19.12
N ARG A 300 -12.51 -0.46 -18.16
CA ARG A 300 -13.49 -1.18 -17.36
C ARG A 300 -14.08 -0.26 -16.28
N VAL A 301 -15.35 -0.47 -15.98
CA VAL A 301 -16.08 0.20 -14.89
C VAL A 301 -16.95 -0.81 -14.14
N GLY A 302 -17.21 -0.53 -12.86
CA GLY A 302 -18.13 -1.33 -12.02
C GLY A 302 -19.25 -0.48 -11.46
N PHE A 303 -20.48 -1.01 -11.47
CA PHE A 303 -21.65 -0.34 -10.90
C PHE A 303 -21.72 -0.55 -9.39
N ARG A 304 -21.61 0.52 -8.61
CA ARG A 304 -21.72 0.47 -7.14
C ARG A 304 -22.06 1.85 -6.58
N THR A 305 -22.60 1.88 -5.36
CA THR A 305 -22.64 3.09 -4.54
C THR A 305 -21.59 3.02 -3.43
N VAL A 306 -21.03 4.18 -3.08
CA VAL A 306 -20.09 4.32 -1.97
C VAL A 306 -20.51 5.50 -1.12
N GLU A 307 -20.62 5.28 0.18
CA GLU A 307 -20.94 6.30 1.18
C GLU A 307 -19.97 6.16 2.36
N LEU A 308 -19.66 7.27 3.02
CA LEU A 308 -18.94 7.27 4.29
C LEU A 308 -19.89 7.76 5.38
N ASP A 309 -20.27 6.87 6.29
CA ASP A 309 -21.11 7.20 7.42
C ASP A 309 -20.32 8.03 8.43
N ARG A 310 -20.83 9.24 8.70
CA ARG A 310 -20.28 10.22 9.65
C ARG A 310 -21.33 10.68 10.66
N ALA A 311 -22.42 9.92 10.82
CA ALA A 311 -23.49 10.31 11.74
C ALA A 311 -22.97 10.40 13.19
N PRO A 312 -23.41 11.39 13.98
CA PRO A 312 -23.12 11.43 15.40
C PRO A 312 -23.87 10.32 16.14
N ASP A 313 -23.23 9.75 17.16
CA ASP A 313 -23.79 8.77 18.08
C ASP A 313 -23.20 8.93 19.50
N GLU A 314 -23.44 7.98 20.39
CA GLU A 314 -22.96 8.04 21.78
C GLU A 314 -21.42 7.93 21.91
N HIS A 315 -20.73 7.55 20.83
CA HIS A 315 -19.28 7.39 20.76
C HIS A 315 -18.59 8.50 19.93
N GLY A 316 -19.26 9.62 19.65
CA GLY A 316 -18.74 10.73 18.84
C GLY A 316 -19.34 10.75 17.43
N THR A 317 -18.52 10.67 16.38
CA THR A 317 -19.00 10.61 14.99
C THR A 317 -18.46 9.41 14.25
N ALA A 318 -19.34 8.60 13.66
CA ALA A 318 -18.96 7.39 12.94
C ALA A 318 -17.90 7.64 11.85
N PHE A 319 -17.17 6.58 11.53
CA PHE A 319 -16.35 6.50 10.34
C PHE A 319 -16.49 5.08 9.79
N THR A 320 -17.51 4.86 8.97
CA THR A 320 -17.82 3.52 8.43
C THR A 320 -18.12 3.60 6.95
N LEU A 321 -17.36 2.86 6.15
CA LEU A 321 -17.61 2.73 4.72
C LEU A 321 -18.88 1.91 4.49
N ARG A 322 -19.72 2.39 3.57
CA ARG A 322 -20.90 1.66 3.09
C ARG A 322 -20.79 1.49 1.59
N VAL A 323 -20.78 0.24 1.13
CA VAL A 323 -20.81 -0.09 -0.31
C VAL A 323 -22.14 -0.75 -0.63
N ASN A 324 -22.85 -0.23 -1.64
CA ASN A 324 -24.20 -0.68 -2.01
C ASN A 324 -25.16 -0.71 -0.80
N GLY A 325 -25.03 0.27 0.10
CA GLY A 325 -25.81 0.42 1.34
C GLY A 325 -25.42 -0.54 2.48
N ARG A 326 -24.43 -1.41 2.30
CA ARG A 326 -23.94 -2.33 3.34
C ARG A 326 -22.75 -1.75 4.09
N PRO A 327 -22.79 -1.64 5.43
CA PRO A 327 -21.65 -1.22 6.21
C PRO A 327 -20.56 -2.30 6.17
N ILE A 328 -19.31 -1.85 6.03
CA ILE A 328 -18.13 -2.69 5.91
C ILE A 328 -17.22 -2.45 7.12
N PHE A 329 -16.84 -3.52 7.83
CA PHE A 329 -15.67 -3.45 8.68
C PHE A 329 -14.44 -3.55 7.77
N ALA A 330 -13.66 -2.48 7.65
CA ALA A 330 -12.50 -2.48 6.76
C ALA A 330 -11.32 -3.26 7.36
N ARG A 331 -10.84 -4.26 6.62
CA ARG A 331 -9.65 -5.06 6.91
C ARG A 331 -8.54 -4.58 6.00
N GLY A 332 -7.80 -3.58 6.48
CA GLY A 332 -6.96 -2.75 5.64
C GLY A 332 -5.46 -2.86 5.91
N VAL A 333 -4.70 -2.39 4.93
CA VAL A 333 -3.25 -2.19 5.01
C VAL A 333 -2.85 -0.91 4.29
N ASN A 334 -1.79 -0.26 4.76
CA ASN A 334 -1.15 0.84 4.05
C ASN A 334 -0.21 0.29 2.97
N TRP A 335 -0.32 0.85 1.77
CA TRP A 335 0.50 0.57 0.60
C TRP A 335 1.45 1.74 0.35
N ILE A 336 2.73 1.40 0.25
CA ILE A 336 3.81 2.31 -0.15
C ILE A 336 4.31 1.89 -1.55
N PRO A 337 5.08 2.74 -2.27
CA PRO A 337 5.68 2.33 -3.55
C PRO A 337 6.41 0.99 -3.42
N ASP A 338 6.18 0.08 -4.36
CA ASP A 338 6.68 -1.31 -4.25
C ASP A 338 8.15 -1.49 -4.67
N ASP A 339 8.79 -0.38 -5.08
CA ASP A 339 10.22 -0.27 -5.38
C ASP A 339 10.64 1.20 -5.20
N ALA A 340 11.84 1.47 -4.67
CA ALA A 340 12.36 2.84 -4.55
C ALA A 340 12.69 3.48 -5.92
N LEU A 341 12.77 2.67 -6.98
CA LEU A 341 12.90 3.09 -8.37
C LEU A 341 11.59 2.77 -9.13
N PRO A 342 10.59 3.68 -9.16
CA PRO A 342 9.23 3.37 -9.61
C PRO A 342 9.12 2.76 -11.01
N ALA A 343 10.06 3.05 -11.91
CA ALA A 343 10.09 2.49 -13.26
C ALA A 343 10.35 0.97 -13.31
N ARG A 344 10.80 0.35 -12.20
CA ARG A 344 10.97 -1.11 -12.08
C ARG A 344 9.67 -1.83 -11.71
N ILE A 345 8.63 -1.11 -11.31
CA ILE A 345 7.37 -1.72 -10.89
C ILE A 345 6.57 -2.10 -12.14
N THR A 346 6.29 -3.39 -12.29
CA THR A 346 5.58 -3.96 -13.44
C THR A 346 4.13 -4.29 -13.10
N PRO A 347 3.22 -4.36 -14.10
CA PRO A 347 1.86 -4.87 -13.91
C PRO A 347 1.82 -6.22 -13.20
N GLU A 348 2.73 -7.13 -13.54
CA GLU A 348 2.83 -8.46 -12.94
C GLU A 348 3.23 -8.38 -11.47
N ARG A 349 4.13 -7.46 -11.10
CA ARG A 349 4.54 -7.26 -9.71
C ARG A 349 3.40 -6.68 -8.87
N TYR A 350 2.68 -5.67 -9.35
CA TYR A 350 1.45 -5.19 -8.68
C TYR A 350 0.47 -6.34 -8.43
N ARG A 351 0.20 -7.14 -9.47
CA ARG A 351 -0.74 -8.25 -9.36
C ARG A 351 -0.29 -9.26 -8.30
N ARG A 352 0.99 -9.66 -8.27
CA ARG A 352 1.49 -10.61 -7.27
C ARG A 352 1.30 -10.07 -5.84
N ARG A 353 1.68 -8.82 -5.59
CA ARG A 353 1.55 -8.18 -4.27
C ARG A 353 0.10 -8.04 -3.82
N LEU A 354 -0.79 -7.63 -4.72
CA LEU A 354 -2.21 -7.47 -4.42
C LEU A 354 -2.94 -8.81 -4.24
N VAL A 355 -2.52 -9.85 -4.97
CA VAL A 355 -2.98 -11.23 -4.70
C VAL A 355 -2.55 -11.67 -3.31
N GLN A 356 -1.29 -11.43 -2.91
CA GLN A 356 -0.84 -11.72 -1.55
C GLN A 356 -1.73 -11.00 -0.52
N ALA A 357 -2.04 -9.71 -0.71
CA ALA A 357 -2.95 -8.98 0.17
C ALA A 357 -4.35 -9.61 0.25
N ALA A 358 -4.97 -9.90 -0.90
CA ALA A 358 -6.31 -10.50 -0.96
C ALA A 358 -6.35 -11.90 -0.31
N GLU A 359 -5.29 -12.69 -0.46
CA GLU A 359 -5.15 -14.01 0.18
C GLU A 359 -4.95 -13.91 1.70
N ALA A 360 -4.42 -12.79 2.20
CA ALA A 360 -4.35 -12.47 3.62
C ALA A 360 -5.68 -11.96 4.20
N GLY A 361 -6.76 -11.93 3.41
CA GLY A 361 -8.07 -11.47 3.87
C GLY A 361 -8.25 -9.95 3.87
N VAL A 362 -7.27 -9.20 3.35
CA VAL A 362 -7.38 -7.75 3.15
C VAL A 362 -8.52 -7.44 2.18
N ASP A 363 -9.30 -6.41 2.49
CA ASP A 363 -10.33 -5.85 1.60
C ASP A 363 -10.18 -4.33 1.39
N LEU A 364 -9.22 -3.67 2.06
CA LEU A 364 -8.88 -2.27 1.83
C LEU A 364 -7.36 -2.06 1.70
N VAL A 365 -6.94 -1.31 0.69
CA VAL A 365 -5.56 -0.87 0.50
C VAL A 365 -5.55 0.65 0.49
N ARG A 366 -4.84 1.27 1.45
CA ARG A 366 -4.63 2.72 1.48
C ARG A 366 -3.34 3.06 0.74
N VAL A 367 -3.44 3.75 -0.40
CA VAL A 367 -2.28 4.29 -1.12
C VAL A 367 -1.83 5.55 -0.39
N TRP A 368 -0.72 5.44 0.34
CA TRP A 368 -0.23 6.46 1.26
C TRP A 368 0.40 7.68 0.56
N GLY A 369 0.20 8.86 1.14
CA GLY A 369 0.45 10.17 0.51
C GLY A 369 1.89 10.58 0.20
N GLY A 370 2.94 9.93 0.71
CA GLY A 370 4.32 10.26 0.29
C GLY A 370 4.85 9.37 -0.84
N GLY A 371 4.01 8.49 -1.38
CA GLY A 371 4.33 7.63 -2.52
C GLY A 371 4.03 8.27 -3.88
N ILE A 372 3.33 7.53 -4.73
CA ILE A 372 2.88 7.95 -6.05
C ILE A 372 1.39 7.63 -6.23
N TYR A 373 0.71 8.33 -7.14
CA TYR A 373 -0.53 7.79 -7.69
C TYR A 373 -0.13 6.60 -8.56
N GLU A 374 -0.65 5.43 -8.25
CA GLU A 374 -0.14 4.21 -8.84
C GLU A 374 -0.39 4.11 -10.35
N ASP A 375 0.28 3.15 -10.98
CA ASP A 375 -0.02 2.77 -12.35
C ASP A 375 -1.46 2.24 -12.46
N ARG A 376 -2.06 2.30 -13.66
CA ARG A 376 -3.39 1.71 -13.85
C ARG A 376 -3.43 0.23 -13.45
N ALA A 377 -2.37 -0.53 -13.72
CA ALA A 377 -2.32 -1.95 -13.41
C ALA A 377 -2.59 -2.25 -11.93
N PHE A 378 -2.22 -1.35 -11.01
CA PHE A 378 -2.57 -1.45 -9.59
C PHE A 378 -4.08 -1.41 -9.37
N TYR A 379 -4.74 -0.35 -9.86
CA TYR A 379 -6.18 -0.17 -9.66
C TYR A 379 -7.01 -1.20 -10.44
N ASP A 380 -6.55 -1.62 -11.62
CA ASP A 380 -7.17 -2.72 -12.38
C ASP A 380 -7.13 -4.03 -11.59
N ALA A 381 -6.01 -4.33 -10.92
CA ALA A 381 -5.91 -5.49 -10.05
C ALA A 381 -6.81 -5.36 -8.80
N CYS A 382 -6.89 -4.17 -8.19
CA CYS A 382 -7.81 -3.90 -7.08
C CYS A 382 -9.29 -4.07 -7.48
N ASP A 383 -9.67 -3.57 -8.65
CA ASP A 383 -11.01 -3.74 -9.22
C ASP A 383 -11.37 -5.22 -9.37
N GLU A 384 -10.46 -6.02 -9.91
CA GLU A 384 -10.66 -7.46 -10.11
C GLU A 384 -10.69 -8.27 -8.81
N LEU A 385 -9.84 -7.90 -7.84
CA LEU A 385 -9.69 -8.63 -6.59
C LEU A 385 -10.71 -8.21 -5.51
N GLY A 386 -11.49 -7.15 -5.77
CA GLY A 386 -12.43 -6.61 -4.80
C GLY A 386 -11.75 -5.84 -3.67
N LEU A 387 -10.53 -5.35 -3.87
CA LEU A 387 -9.80 -4.57 -2.88
C LEU A 387 -10.24 -3.11 -2.99
N MET A 388 -10.86 -2.58 -1.93
CA MET A 388 -11.19 -1.16 -1.85
C MET A 388 -9.92 -0.33 -1.79
N VAL A 389 -9.89 0.80 -2.49
CA VAL A 389 -8.77 1.74 -2.49
C VAL A 389 -9.17 3.02 -1.76
N TRP A 390 -8.41 3.33 -0.72
CA TRP A 390 -8.33 4.65 -0.10
C TRP A 390 -7.14 5.38 -0.74
N GLN A 391 -7.39 6.46 -1.47
CA GLN A 391 -6.34 7.20 -2.19
C GLN A 391 -6.01 8.50 -1.49
N ASP A 392 -4.79 8.62 -0.97
CA ASP A 392 -4.26 9.91 -0.54
C ASP A 392 -3.86 10.75 -1.78
N PHE A 393 -4.09 12.06 -1.74
CA PHE A 393 -3.30 12.99 -2.53
C PHE A 393 -1.86 13.01 -2.00
N LEU A 394 -0.90 13.34 -2.87
CA LEU A 394 0.51 13.12 -2.56
C LEU A 394 1.11 14.19 -1.63
N PHE A 395 0.71 14.14 -0.36
CA PHE A 395 1.15 15.00 0.73
C PHE A 395 1.38 14.15 1.98
N ALA A 396 2.55 14.26 2.60
CA ALA A 396 2.86 13.53 3.82
C ALA A 396 3.90 14.24 4.70
N CYS A 397 3.65 14.26 6.00
CA CYS A 397 4.55 14.63 7.10
C CYS A 397 5.41 15.89 6.89
N ALA A 398 4.88 16.90 6.21
CA ALA A 398 5.53 18.19 6.02
C ALA A 398 4.53 19.33 5.83
N ALA A 399 4.97 20.55 6.11
CA ALA A 399 4.26 21.77 5.75
C ALA A 399 4.53 22.11 4.27
N TYR A 400 3.48 22.20 3.46
CA TYR A 400 3.58 22.48 2.02
C TYR A 400 3.23 23.93 1.72
N PRO A 401 4.13 24.70 1.06
CA PRO A 401 3.82 26.09 0.67
C PRO A 401 2.60 26.16 -0.25
N GLU A 402 1.76 27.18 -0.06
CA GLU A 402 0.56 27.42 -0.88
C GLU A 402 0.76 28.47 -1.98
N GLU A 403 1.98 28.98 -2.13
CA GLU A 403 2.34 29.98 -3.11
C GLU A 403 2.64 29.36 -4.49
N GLN A 404 2.73 30.24 -5.50
CA GLN A 404 3.10 29.81 -6.86
C GLN A 404 4.60 29.50 -6.94
N PRO A 405 5.00 28.52 -7.77
CA PRO A 405 4.20 27.76 -8.73
C PRO A 405 3.51 26.51 -8.14
N LEU A 406 3.81 26.13 -6.89
CA LEU A 406 3.35 24.86 -6.31
C LEU A 406 1.83 24.73 -6.34
N ARG A 407 1.09 25.78 -5.95
CA ARG A 407 -0.37 25.79 -5.97
C ARG A 407 -0.96 25.45 -7.34
N GLY A 408 -0.45 26.05 -8.41
CA GLY A 408 -0.94 25.79 -9.77
C GLY A 408 -0.63 24.37 -10.23
N GLU A 409 0.56 23.86 -9.89
CA GLU A 409 0.95 22.48 -10.21
C GLU A 409 0.12 21.44 -9.45
N ILE A 410 -0.17 21.70 -8.16
CA ILE A 410 -1.00 20.84 -7.32
C ILE A 410 -2.44 20.79 -7.83
N GLU A 411 -3.05 21.93 -8.18
CA GLU A 411 -4.41 21.93 -8.74
C GLU A 411 -4.46 21.14 -10.05
N ALA A 412 -3.48 21.34 -10.93
CA ALA A 412 -3.43 20.61 -12.20
C ALA A 412 -3.20 19.11 -12.01
N GLU A 413 -2.31 18.72 -11.10
CA GLU A 413 -2.07 17.33 -10.69
C GLU A 413 -3.34 16.67 -10.14
N ALA A 414 -4.04 17.34 -9.23
CA ALA A 414 -5.25 16.81 -8.61
C ALA A 414 -6.36 16.61 -9.65
N ARG A 415 -6.57 17.59 -10.53
CA ARG A 415 -7.60 17.50 -11.59
C ARG A 415 -7.33 16.36 -12.57
N GLU A 416 -6.06 16.18 -12.95
CA GLU A 416 -5.65 15.12 -13.85
C GLU A 416 -5.82 13.74 -13.21
N ASN A 417 -5.38 13.56 -11.97
CA ASN A 417 -5.43 12.25 -11.30
C ASN A 417 -6.84 11.87 -10.85
N VAL A 418 -7.67 12.82 -10.38
CA VAL A 418 -9.10 12.54 -10.11
C VAL A 418 -9.82 12.09 -11.38
N THR A 419 -9.55 12.75 -12.50
CA THR A 419 -10.10 12.33 -13.80
C THR A 419 -9.60 10.95 -14.20
N ARG A 420 -8.29 10.72 -14.12
CA ARG A 420 -7.63 9.46 -14.51
C ARG A 420 -8.14 8.26 -13.72
N LEU A 421 -8.41 8.43 -12.43
CA LEU A 421 -8.80 7.34 -11.52
C LEU A 421 -10.30 7.14 -11.39
N SER A 422 -11.13 8.09 -11.85
CA SER A 422 -12.60 8.00 -11.80
C SER A 422 -13.24 6.70 -12.31
N PRO A 423 -12.70 5.96 -13.31
CA PRO A 423 -13.33 4.72 -13.80
C PRO A 423 -13.25 3.54 -12.81
N HIS A 424 -12.31 3.54 -11.87
CA HIS A 424 -11.99 2.39 -11.03
C HIS A 424 -13.05 2.16 -9.95
N ALA A 425 -13.69 1.00 -9.98
CA ALA A 425 -14.77 0.65 -9.05
C ALA A 425 -14.26 0.55 -7.60
N SER A 426 -13.05 0.01 -7.45
CA SER A 426 -12.30 -0.17 -6.20
C SER A 426 -12.02 1.13 -5.46
N LEU A 427 -11.85 2.26 -6.15
CA LEU A 427 -11.63 3.54 -5.48
C LEU A 427 -12.90 3.93 -4.70
N VAL A 428 -12.78 3.99 -3.37
CA VAL A 428 -13.91 4.26 -2.46
C VAL A 428 -13.74 5.55 -1.65
N LEU A 429 -12.53 6.08 -1.52
CA LEU A 429 -12.28 7.27 -0.70
C LEU A 429 -11.10 8.06 -1.25
N TRP A 430 -11.29 9.38 -1.38
CA TRP A 430 -10.21 10.34 -1.57
C TRP A 430 -9.80 10.95 -0.23
N ASN A 431 -8.50 11.10 0.02
CA ASN A 431 -7.97 11.66 1.25
C ASN A 431 -6.92 12.75 0.98
N GLY A 432 -6.98 13.88 1.67
CA GLY A 432 -6.20 15.07 1.34
C GLY A 432 -4.70 14.98 1.64
N ASN A 433 -4.30 14.33 2.73
CA ASN A 433 -2.91 14.18 3.15
C ASN A 433 -2.72 13.06 4.19
N ASN A 434 -1.47 12.65 4.36
CA ASN A 434 -1.01 11.90 5.52
C ASN A 434 -0.49 12.85 6.61
N GLU A 435 -1.09 12.80 7.79
CA GLU A 435 -0.64 13.38 9.06
C GLU A 435 -0.37 14.89 9.11
N ASN A 436 -0.45 15.65 8.02
CA ASN A 436 -0.10 17.07 8.05
C ASN A 436 -1.00 17.88 8.99
N LEU A 437 -2.31 17.56 9.04
CA LEU A 437 -3.25 18.24 9.95
C LEU A 437 -2.94 17.94 11.43
N TRP A 438 -2.46 16.73 11.73
CA TRP A 438 -2.05 16.34 13.07
C TRP A 438 -0.67 16.91 13.41
N GLY A 439 0.29 16.84 12.50
CA GLY A 439 1.62 17.42 12.64
C GLY A 439 1.59 18.93 12.86
N PHE A 440 0.68 19.64 12.19
CA PHE A 440 0.45 21.06 12.48
C PHE A 440 0.17 21.33 13.96
N ARG A 441 -0.64 20.46 14.59
CA ARG A 441 -1.07 20.59 15.99
C ARG A 441 0.00 20.14 16.98
N ASP A 442 0.66 19.02 16.71
CA ASP A 442 1.45 18.30 17.73
C ASP A 442 2.96 18.33 17.51
N TRP A 443 3.44 18.68 16.31
CA TRP A 443 4.88 18.64 15.98
C TRP A 443 5.54 20.03 16.04
N GLY A 444 4.88 21.00 16.67
CA GLY A 444 5.43 22.34 16.91
C GLY A 444 5.42 23.26 15.68
N TRP A 445 4.72 22.87 14.59
CA TRP A 445 4.69 23.65 13.37
C TRP A 445 3.97 24.99 13.52
N GLU A 446 2.84 25.05 14.25
CA GLU A 446 2.04 26.27 14.40
C GLU A 446 2.87 27.50 14.86
N PRO A 447 3.65 27.43 15.96
CA PRO A 447 4.51 28.55 16.35
C PRO A 447 5.70 28.78 15.41
N GLU A 448 6.23 27.75 14.73
CA GLU A 448 7.34 27.90 13.77
C GLU A 448 6.90 28.63 12.50
N LEU A 449 5.69 28.32 12.01
CA LEU A 449 5.11 28.89 10.80
C LEU A 449 4.66 30.34 10.97
N ASP A 450 4.29 30.77 12.19
CA ASP A 450 3.83 32.16 12.48
C ASP A 450 2.78 32.69 11.48
N GLY A 451 1.82 31.83 11.10
CA GLY A 451 0.75 32.15 10.16
C GLY A 451 1.11 32.02 8.68
N GLU A 452 2.31 31.53 8.34
CA GLU A 452 2.66 31.14 6.98
C GLU A 452 1.82 29.94 6.49
N SER A 453 1.72 29.82 5.16
CA SER A 453 0.99 28.72 4.53
C SER A 453 1.72 27.38 4.69
N TRP A 454 0.96 26.30 4.91
CA TRP A 454 1.50 24.97 5.16
C TRP A 454 0.69 23.83 4.52
N GLY A 455 -0.34 24.16 3.74
CA GLY A 455 -1.12 23.21 2.95
C GLY A 455 -2.55 23.00 3.45
N GLU A 456 -2.94 23.59 4.58
CA GLU A 456 -4.34 23.56 5.05
C GLU A 456 -5.34 23.95 3.95
N GLY A 457 -5.05 25.02 3.21
CA GLY A 457 -5.88 25.50 2.12
C GLY A 457 -5.95 24.51 0.95
N TYR A 458 -5.00 23.59 0.83
CA TYR A 458 -5.13 22.43 -0.06
C TYR A 458 -6.15 21.44 0.47
N TYR A 459 -5.99 21.00 1.72
CA TYR A 459 -6.73 19.89 2.31
C TYR A 459 -8.19 20.23 2.63
N LEU A 460 -8.45 21.45 3.09
CA LEU A 460 -9.78 21.93 3.47
C LEU A 460 -10.46 22.78 2.38
N GLY A 461 -9.72 23.18 1.33
CA GLY A 461 -10.21 24.11 0.30
C GLY A 461 -10.09 23.59 -1.13
N LEU A 462 -8.87 23.45 -1.65
CA LEU A 462 -8.61 23.12 -3.06
C LEU A 462 -9.05 21.70 -3.43
N LEU A 463 -8.52 20.70 -2.73
CA LEU A 463 -8.74 19.29 -3.02
C LEU A 463 -10.21 18.86 -2.87
N PRO A 464 -10.95 19.19 -1.78
CA PRO A 464 -12.36 18.82 -1.69
C PRO A 464 -13.20 19.45 -2.80
N ARG A 465 -12.88 20.68 -3.23
CA ARG A 465 -13.54 21.35 -4.36
C ARG A 465 -13.27 20.64 -5.68
N VAL A 466 -12.03 20.21 -5.94
CA VAL A 466 -11.68 19.43 -7.13
C VAL A 466 -12.41 18.08 -7.13
N VAL A 467 -12.46 17.37 -6.00
CA VAL A 467 -13.18 16.09 -5.90
C VAL A 467 -14.69 16.30 -6.09
N ALA A 468 -15.29 17.31 -5.45
CA ALA A 468 -16.71 17.61 -5.63
C ALA A 468 -17.08 17.99 -7.08
N GLU A 469 -16.16 18.66 -7.80
CA GLU A 469 -16.34 19.03 -9.20
C GLU A 469 -16.20 17.84 -10.16
N LEU A 470 -15.19 16.99 -9.93
CA LEU A 470 -14.78 15.98 -10.92
C LEU A 470 -15.23 14.56 -10.59
N ASP A 471 -15.38 14.21 -9.31
CA ASP A 471 -15.79 12.88 -8.84
C ASP A 471 -16.71 12.95 -7.60
N PRO A 472 -17.94 13.50 -7.75
CA PRO A 472 -18.90 13.57 -6.66
C PRO A 472 -19.47 12.20 -6.24
N THR A 473 -19.06 11.11 -6.90
CA THR A 473 -19.56 9.75 -6.63
C THR A 473 -18.85 9.05 -5.47
N ARG A 474 -17.83 9.70 -4.89
CA ARG A 474 -17.00 9.17 -3.81
C ARG A 474 -16.83 10.21 -2.69
N PRO A 475 -16.75 9.78 -1.43
CA PRO A 475 -16.45 10.67 -0.31
C PRO A 475 -15.03 11.24 -0.35
N TYR A 476 -14.85 12.36 0.35
CA TYR A 476 -13.56 13.00 0.60
C TYR A 476 -13.30 13.15 2.11
N GLN A 477 -12.08 12.79 2.54
CA GLN A 477 -11.53 12.99 3.88
C GLN A 477 -10.38 14.00 3.81
N ALA A 478 -10.32 14.98 4.70
CA ALA A 478 -9.32 16.05 4.59
C ALA A 478 -7.89 15.58 4.91
N GLY A 479 -7.75 14.61 5.81
CA GLY A 479 -6.48 13.99 6.14
C GLY A 479 -6.67 12.73 6.97
N SER A 480 -5.61 11.95 7.07
CA SER A 480 -5.52 10.80 7.97
C SER A 480 -4.36 11.06 8.94
N PRO A 481 -4.62 11.31 10.24
CA PRO A 481 -5.93 11.41 10.88
C PRO A 481 -6.58 12.81 10.72
N TRP A 482 -7.91 12.87 10.78
CA TRP A 482 -8.66 14.14 10.86
C TRP A 482 -10.08 13.95 11.39
N SER A 483 -10.37 14.61 12.51
CA SER A 483 -11.65 14.52 13.22
C SER A 483 -12.80 15.36 12.64
N GLY A 484 -12.59 16.04 11.51
CA GLY A 484 -13.63 16.76 10.78
C GLY A 484 -13.72 18.26 11.09
N SER A 485 -13.21 18.70 12.24
CA SER A 485 -13.13 20.11 12.66
C SER A 485 -11.92 20.32 13.57
N TRP A 486 -11.42 21.56 13.62
CA TRP A 486 -10.42 22.00 14.60
C TRP A 486 -10.97 22.14 16.03
N ASP A 487 -12.29 22.05 16.23
CA ASP A 487 -12.89 21.98 17.57
C ASP A 487 -12.47 20.70 18.31
N HIS A 488 -12.07 19.67 17.56
CA HIS A 488 -11.52 18.43 18.07
C HIS A 488 -10.03 18.36 17.73
N HIS A 489 -9.28 17.62 18.54
CA HIS A 489 -7.93 17.25 18.18
C HIS A 489 -7.95 16.45 16.86
N PRO A 490 -7.04 16.67 15.88
CA PRO A 490 -7.08 15.97 14.58
C PRO A 490 -7.08 14.44 14.68
N ASN A 491 -6.46 13.91 15.74
CA ASN A 491 -6.35 12.49 16.04
C ASN A 491 -7.26 12.05 17.22
N ASP A 492 -8.42 12.71 17.42
CA ASP A 492 -9.38 12.33 18.47
C ASP A 492 -10.03 10.97 18.13
N PRO A 493 -9.89 9.92 18.96
CA PRO A 493 -10.43 8.58 18.67
C PRO A 493 -11.96 8.53 18.60
N ALA A 494 -12.68 9.51 19.14
CA ALA A 494 -14.14 9.59 19.02
C ALA A 494 -14.61 10.10 17.66
N HIS A 495 -13.71 10.62 16.81
CA HIS A 495 -14.06 11.32 15.58
C HIS A 495 -13.12 11.00 14.42
N GLY A 496 -13.65 10.39 13.36
CA GLY A 496 -12.90 10.14 12.13
C GLY A 496 -11.86 9.02 12.26
N PRO A 497 -10.86 8.97 11.36
CA PRO A 497 -9.76 8.03 11.44
C PRO A 497 -8.69 8.48 12.44
N SER A 498 -8.03 7.52 13.10
CA SER A 498 -6.97 7.77 14.09
C SER A 498 -5.72 6.93 13.84
N HIS A 499 -4.55 7.46 14.22
CA HIS A 499 -3.24 6.83 14.12
C HIS A 499 -2.67 6.53 15.52
N PHE A 500 -2.18 5.31 15.76
CA PHE A 500 -1.71 4.83 17.06
C PHE A 500 -0.22 4.49 17.04
N TRP A 501 0.61 5.54 17.15
CA TRP A 501 2.07 5.42 17.05
C TRP A 501 2.81 5.39 18.40
N GLU A 502 2.16 5.74 19.50
CA GLU A 502 2.78 5.70 20.84
C GLU A 502 3.19 4.28 21.23
N ALA A 503 2.38 3.27 20.89
CA ALA A 503 2.68 1.85 21.08
C ALA A 503 4.03 1.43 20.49
N TRP A 504 4.43 1.94 19.32
CA TRP A 504 5.73 1.63 18.73
C TRP A 504 6.83 2.57 19.23
N ASN A 505 6.54 3.86 19.33
CA ASN A 505 7.57 4.86 19.56
C ASN A 505 8.05 4.92 21.02
N ARG A 506 7.13 4.70 21.98
CA ARG A 506 7.41 4.98 23.41
C ARG A 506 6.79 3.99 24.39
N ARG A 507 5.75 3.26 24.02
CA ARG A 507 4.96 2.39 24.90
C ARG A 507 5.06 0.93 24.45
N ASP A 508 4.33 0.05 25.14
CA ASP A 508 4.14 -1.33 24.70
C ASP A 508 2.92 -1.45 23.80
N TYR A 509 2.82 -2.52 22.99
CA TYR A 509 1.63 -2.76 22.17
C TYR A 509 0.34 -2.96 22.97
N SER A 510 0.42 -3.23 24.29
CA SER A 510 -0.75 -3.25 25.16
C SER A 510 -1.51 -1.91 25.19
N ASP A 511 -0.84 -0.80 24.87
CA ASP A 511 -1.43 0.54 24.77
C ASP A 511 -2.60 0.59 23.77
N TYR A 512 -2.61 -0.28 22.75
CA TYR A 512 -3.76 -0.39 21.83
C TYR A 512 -5.08 -0.74 22.54
N LEU A 513 -5.02 -1.46 23.66
CA LEU A 513 -6.19 -1.91 24.41
C LEU A 513 -6.90 -0.77 25.16
N ASP A 514 -6.20 0.34 25.40
CA ASP A 514 -6.74 1.51 26.11
C ASP A 514 -7.63 2.40 25.21
N HIS A 515 -7.69 2.08 23.92
CA HIS A 515 -8.36 2.90 22.92
C HIS A 515 -9.39 2.11 22.10
N VAL A 516 -10.55 2.72 21.85
CA VAL A 516 -11.55 2.21 20.92
C VAL A 516 -11.89 3.34 19.93
N PRO A 517 -11.10 3.50 18.85
CA PRO A 517 -11.35 4.53 17.85
C PRO A 517 -12.57 4.22 17.00
N ARG A 518 -13.07 5.24 16.28
CA ARG A 518 -14.06 5.02 15.22
C ARG A 518 -13.46 4.29 14.02
N PHE A 519 -12.18 4.50 13.75
CA PHE A 519 -11.44 3.79 12.71
C PHE A 519 -9.93 3.91 12.96
N ALA A 520 -9.21 2.80 13.07
CA ALA A 520 -7.74 2.81 13.21
C ALA A 520 -7.10 2.82 11.81
N ALA A 521 -6.63 3.98 11.35
CA ALA A 521 -6.10 4.16 9.99
C ALA A 521 -4.58 3.95 9.86
N GLU A 522 -3.84 4.04 10.96
CA GLU A 522 -2.45 3.59 11.04
C GLU A 522 -2.10 3.10 12.44
N PHE A 523 -1.34 2.02 12.49
CA PHE A 523 -0.66 1.46 13.65
C PHE A 523 0.26 0.37 13.13
N GLY A 524 1.40 0.13 13.80
CA GLY A 524 2.37 -0.82 13.30
C GLY A 524 3.40 -1.20 14.36
N TRP A 525 4.09 -2.32 14.12
CA TRP A 525 5.33 -2.68 14.81
C TRP A 525 6.40 -3.15 13.81
N GLN A 526 7.66 -2.72 13.95
CA GLN A 526 8.70 -3.17 13.01
C GLN A 526 9.19 -4.59 13.30
N ALA A 527 9.69 -5.26 12.26
CA ALA A 527 10.55 -6.42 12.38
C ALA A 527 11.51 -6.52 11.18
N PRO A 528 12.67 -7.18 11.36
CA PRO A 528 13.56 -7.48 10.25
C PRO A 528 12.85 -8.32 9.16
N PRO A 529 13.32 -8.24 7.89
CA PRO A 529 12.76 -9.01 6.79
C PRO A 529 13.07 -10.50 6.94
N ALA A 530 12.67 -11.32 5.96
CA ALA A 530 13.02 -12.74 5.97
C ALA A 530 14.54 -12.93 6.10
N HIS A 531 14.97 -14.03 6.74
CA HIS A 531 16.39 -14.31 6.93
C HIS A 531 17.13 -14.39 5.58
N ALA A 532 16.52 -15.02 4.57
CA ALA A 532 17.07 -15.06 3.22
C ALA A 532 17.26 -13.66 2.61
N THR A 533 16.35 -12.71 2.88
CA THR A 533 16.49 -11.31 2.43
C THR A 533 17.69 -10.65 3.11
N LEU A 534 17.87 -10.82 4.41
CA LEU A 534 19.06 -10.29 5.10
C LEU A 534 20.36 -10.86 4.51
N ARG A 535 20.43 -12.18 4.30
CA ARG A 535 21.63 -12.84 3.77
C ARG A 535 21.94 -12.51 2.30
N GLU A 536 20.92 -12.15 1.54
CA GLU A 536 21.05 -11.77 0.12
C GLU A 536 21.62 -10.35 -0.04
N TRP A 537 21.21 -9.44 0.84
CA TRP A 537 21.48 -8.00 0.67
C TRP A 537 22.54 -7.43 1.63
N LEU A 538 22.86 -8.15 2.71
CA LEU A 538 23.87 -7.76 3.69
C LEU A 538 25.09 -8.70 3.63
N GLY A 539 26.26 -8.13 3.40
CA GLY A 539 27.57 -8.75 3.47
C GLY A 539 28.21 -8.75 4.86
N ASP A 540 27.48 -8.34 5.90
CA ASP A 540 27.93 -8.33 7.28
C ASP A 540 28.35 -9.75 7.75
N ASP A 541 29.56 -9.88 8.30
CA ASP A 541 30.07 -11.13 8.88
C ASP A 541 30.89 -10.85 10.16
N PRO A 542 30.42 -11.30 11.36
CA PRO A 542 29.13 -11.93 11.59
C PRO A 542 27.97 -10.94 11.42
N LEU A 543 26.84 -11.42 10.87
CA LEU A 543 25.59 -10.66 10.86
C LEU A 543 25.07 -10.51 12.29
N SER A 544 24.71 -9.29 12.70
CA SER A 544 24.16 -9.00 14.02
C SER A 544 23.13 -7.87 13.97
N SER A 545 22.40 -7.63 15.07
CA SER A 545 21.46 -6.50 15.16
C SER A 545 22.16 -5.13 15.18
N THR A 546 23.49 -5.10 15.27
CA THR A 546 24.30 -3.87 15.34
C THR A 546 25.38 -3.82 14.27
N SER A 547 25.39 -4.76 13.32
CA SER A 547 26.32 -4.74 12.20
C SER A 547 26.01 -3.57 11.26
N PRO A 548 27.02 -3.02 10.54
CA PRO A 548 26.85 -1.78 9.78
C PRO A 548 25.75 -1.83 8.72
N GLY A 549 25.68 -2.91 7.93
CA GLY A 549 24.64 -3.09 6.92
C GLY A 549 23.25 -3.19 7.55
N MET A 550 23.12 -3.94 8.65
CA MET A 550 21.86 -4.06 9.41
C MET A 550 21.36 -2.70 9.94
N LEU A 551 22.25 -1.89 10.51
CA LEU A 551 21.89 -0.56 11.03
C LEU A 551 21.56 0.44 9.91
N HIS A 552 22.19 0.32 8.75
CA HIS A 552 21.87 1.18 7.60
C HIS A 552 20.50 0.89 7.00
N HIS A 553 20.07 -0.38 7.03
CA HIS A 553 18.74 -0.84 6.65
C HIS A 553 17.73 -0.80 7.80
N GLN A 554 18.02 -0.01 8.84
CA GLN A 554 17.06 0.48 9.83
C GLN A 554 16.95 1.99 9.65
N LYS A 555 15.81 2.47 9.19
CA LYS A 555 15.59 3.89 8.85
C LYS A 555 14.77 4.65 9.89
N ALA A 556 14.09 3.95 10.80
CA ALA A 556 13.39 4.60 11.89
C ALA A 556 14.40 5.12 12.92
N GLU A 557 14.15 6.34 13.40
CA GLU A 557 14.92 6.92 14.49
C GLU A 557 14.91 5.97 15.71
N ASP A 558 16.11 5.63 16.19
CA ASP A 558 16.32 4.66 17.28
C ASP A 558 15.61 3.31 17.04
N GLY A 559 15.41 2.89 15.78
CA GLY A 559 14.55 1.75 15.45
C GLY A 559 14.97 0.43 16.11
N ASN A 560 16.27 0.09 16.12
CA ASN A 560 16.74 -1.12 16.82
C ASN A 560 16.66 -0.97 18.35
N GLY A 561 16.87 0.22 18.89
CA GLY A 561 16.65 0.48 20.31
C GLY A 561 15.17 0.33 20.70
N LYS A 562 14.24 0.74 19.84
CA LYS A 562 12.80 0.51 19.99
C LYS A 562 12.44 -0.97 19.95
N LEU A 563 13.03 -1.73 19.02
CA LEU A 563 12.87 -3.19 18.97
C LEU A 563 13.31 -3.85 20.29
N ASP A 564 14.51 -3.52 20.78
CA ASP A 564 15.06 -4.12 22.01
C ASP A 564 14.21 -3.77 23.25
N ARG A 565 13.75 -2.52 23.37
CA ARG A 565 12.82 -2.12 24.44
C ARG A 565 11.49 -2.86 24.33
N GLY A 566 10.96 -2.99 23.12
CA GLY A 566 9.76 -3.78 22.82
C GLY A 566 9.87 -5.22 23.31
N LEU A 567 10.98 -5.89 22.99
CA LEU A 567 11.23 -7.26 23.45
C LEU A 567 11.31 -7.34 24.97
N ALA A 568 11.94 -6.36 25.63
CA ALA A 568 12.14 -6.39 27.08
C ALA A 568 10.84 -6.36 27.90
N HIS A 569 9.71 -5.92 27.32
CA HIS A 569 8.40 -6.02 27.95
C HIS A 569 7.94 -7.48 28.12
N HIS A 570 8.21 -8.33 27.12
CA HIS A 570 7.60 -9.66 27.02
C HIS A 570 8.58 -10.81 27.19
N PHE A 571 9.83 -10.64 26.77
CA PHE A 571 10.82 -11.72 26.66
C PHE A 571 12.07 -11.43 27.50
N THR A 572 12.82 -12.50 27.83
CA THR A 572 14.20 -12.37 28.27
C THR A 572 15.08 -11.88 27.13
N ALA A 573 16.19 -11.20 27.44
CA ALA A 573 17.12 -10.72 26.42
C ALA A 573 17.53 -11.86 25.47
N PRO A 574 17.46 -11.66 24.14
CA PRO A 574 17.87 -12.68 23.18
C PRO A 574 19.33 -13.05 23.36
N ALA A 575 19.65 -14.34 23.28
CA ALA A 575 20.99 -14.84 23.54
C ALA A 575 21.92 -14.69 22.32
N ASP A 576 21.37 -14.60 21.11
CA ASP A 576 22.06 -14.41 19.84
C ASP A 576 21.15 -13.76 18.78
N PHE A 577 21.71 -13.53 17.59
CA PHE A 577 21.01 -12.87 16.48
C PHE A 577 19.80 -13.67 15.97
N ASP A 578 19.88 -15.00 15.93
CA ASP A 578 18.79 -15.84 15.43
C ASP A 578 17.58 -15.76 16.37
N GLN A 579 17.84 -15.78 17.69
CA GLN A 579 16.77 -15.55 18.67
C GLN A 579 16.22 -14.12 18.60
N TRP A 580 17.07 -13.11 18.38
CA TRP A 580 16.63 -11.73 18.21
C TRP A 580 15.75 -11.57 16.95
N HIS A 581 16.16 -12.15 15.82
CA HIS A 581 15.40 -12.13 14.55
C HIS A 581 14.04 -12.80 14.69
N TYR A 582 13.99 -13.99 15.31
CA TYR A 582 12.75 -14.68 15.59
C TYR A 582 11.84 -13.86 16.54
N LEU A 583 12.35 -13.43 17.69
CA LEU A 583 11.52 -12.76 18.70
C LEU A 583 11.01 -11.40 18.24
N THR A 584 11.77 -10.64 17.44
CA THR A 584 11.29 -9.38 16.84
C THR A 584 10.12 -9.63 15.88
N GLN A 585 10.17 -10.69 15.06
CA GLN A 585 9.04 -11.07 14.20
C GLN A 585 7.83 -11.58 14.99
N VAL A 586 8.04 -12.33 16.09
CA VAL A 586 6.95 -12.72 17.02
C VAL A 586 6.31 -11.49 17.65
N ASN A 587 7.13 -10.55 18.14
CA ASN A 587 6.64 -9.34 18.79
C ASN A 587 5.82 -8.49 17.81
N GLN A 588 6.28 -8.36 16.56
CA GLN A 588 5.51 -7.69 15.51
C GLN A 588 4.15 -8.35 15.30
N ALA A 589 4.10 -9.67 15.09
CA ALA A 589 2.85 -10.38 14.86
C ALA A 589 1.87 -10.23 16.04
N ARG A 590 2.37 -10.34 17.28
CA ARG A 590 1.56 -10.17 18.50
C ARG A 590 1.09 -8.73 18.72
N ALA A 591 1.89 -7.73 18.38
CA ALA A 591 1.51 -6.33 18.46
C ALA A 591 0.31 -6.02 17.56
N ILE A 592 0.39 -6.46 16.29
CA ILE A 592 -0.71 -6.29 15.34
C ILE A 592 -1.94 -7.11 15.75
N ALA A 593 -1.73 -8.35 16.23
CA ALA A 593 -2.83 -9.18 16.74
C ALA A 593 -3.56 -8.53 17.91
N THR A 594 -2.84 -7.91 18.83
CA THR A 594 -3.42 -7.18 19.98
C THR A 594 -4.35 -6.07 19.51
N GLY A 595 -3.87 -5.18 18.62
CA GLY A 595 -4.68 -4.07 18.12
C GLY A 595 -5.87 -4.53 17.27
N VAL A 596 -5.61 -5.39 16.26
CA VAL A 596 -6.66 -5.84 15.33
C VAL A 596 -7.75 -6.64 16.05
N ALA A 597 -7.39 -7.60 16.91
CA ALA A 597 -8.39 -8.42 17.60
C ALA A 597 -9.26 -7.58 18.55
N HIS A 598 -8.64 -6.66 19.28
CA HIS A 598 -9.35 -5.70 20.14
C HIS A 598 -10.33 -4.86 19.32
N TRP A 599 -9.88 -4.14 18.31
CA TRP A 599 -10.74 -3.24 17.54
C TRP A 599 -11.81 -3.96 16.72
N ARG A 600 -11.51 -5.15 16.16
CA ARG A 600 -12.52 -6.03 15.54
C ARG A 600 -13.63 -6.41 16.52
N SER A 601 -13.27 -6.76 17.75
CA SER A 601 -14.23 -7.13 18.79
C SER A 601 -15.12 -5.97 19.28
N HIS A 602 -14.85 -4.75 18.82
CA HIS A 602 -15.63 -3.54 19.09
C HIS A 602 -16.51 -3.12 17.91
N TRP A 603 -16.57 -3.87 16.81
CA TRP A 603 -17.53 -3.60 15.73
C TRP A 603 -18.99 -3.59 16.27
N PRO A 604 -19.81 -2.56 15.97
CA PRO A 604 -19.61 -1.50 14.97
C PRO A 604 -19.09 -0.15 15.47
N VAL A 605 -18.59 -0.04 16.71
CA VAL A 605 -18.00 1.22 17.22
C VAL A 605 -16.74 1.57 16.44
N CYS A 606 -15.83 0.60 16.30
CA CYS A 606 -14.68 0.68 15.41
C CYS A 606 -15.02 0.07 14.05
N GLY A 607 -14.96 0.89 12.99
CA GLY A 607 -15.36 0.53 11.63
C GLY A 607 -14.25 -0.04 10.76
N GLY A 608 -13.03 -0.16 11.26
CA GLY A 608 -11.93 -0.76 10.51
C GLY A 608 -10.56 -0.54 11.12
N THR A 609 -9.62 -1.32 10.60
CA THR A 609 -8.21 -1.32 10.99
C THR A 609 -7.36 -1.33 9.73
N VAL A 610 -6.41 -0.41 9.62
CA VAL A 610 -5.47 -0.31 8.49
C VAL A 610 -4.06 -0.39 9.04
N VAL A 611 -3.43 -1.55 8.85
CA VAL A 611 -2.09 -1.83 9.39
C VAL A 611 -1.04 -1.06 8.58
N TRP A 612 -0.16 -0.34 9.27
CA TRP A 612 1.10 0.12 8.71
C TRP A 612 2.14 -0.99 8.91
N GLN A 613 2.62 -1.66 7.85
CA GLN A 613 2.29 -1.50 6.42
C GLN A 613 2.24 -2.87 5.71
N LEU A 614 1.80 -2.91 4.45
CA LEU A 614 1.76 -4.16 3.68
C LEU A 614 3.14 -4.58 3.18
N ASN A 615 3.79 -3.70 2.40
CA ASN A 615 4.92 -4.01 1.54
C ASN A 615 6.13 -3.13 1.85
N ASP A 616 7.30 -3.53 1.35
CA ASP A 616 8.56 -2.77 1.40
C ASP A 616 9.03 -2.44 -0.02
N CYS A 617 9.70 -1.29 -0.18
CA CYS A 617 10.26 -0.84 -1.45
C CYS A 617 11.72 -1.30 -1.70
N TRP A 618 12.36 -1.89 -0.68
CA TRP A 618 13.76 -2.35 -0.68
C TRP A 618 14.00 -3.28 0.53
N PRO A 619 15.17 -3.95 0.67
CA PRO A 619 15.46 -4.86 1.77
C PRO A 619 15.66 -4.12 3.11
N VAL A 620 14.69 -4.14 4.03
CA VAL A 620 14.74 -3.24 5.21
C VAL A 620 14.09 -3.84 6.45
N THR A 621 14.51 -3.37 7.63
CA THR A 621 13.73 -3.54 8.88
C THR A 621 12.62 -2.51 8.92
N SER A 622 11.38 -2.97 8.83
CA SER A 622 10.19 -2.10 8.71
C SER A 622 8.95 -2.75 9.31
N TRP A 623 7.84 -2.04 9.22
CA TRP A 623 6.52 -2.52 9.64
C TRP A 623 5.82 -3.45 8.62
N ALA A 624 6.46 -3.75 7.49
CA ALA A 624 5.81 -4.49 6.41
C ALA A 624 5.49 -5.95 6.80
N ALA A 625 4.34 -6.46 6.36
CA ALA A 625 3.99 -7.87 6.41
C ALA A 625 4.69 -8.69 5.31
N ILE A 626 5.05 -8.05 4.19
CA ILE A 626 5.72 -8.67 3.04
C ILE A 626 6.97 -7.84 2.72
N ASP A 627 8.14 -8.47 2.73
CA ASP A 627 9.41 -7.74 2.58
C ASP A 627 9.71 -7.31 1.13
N GLY A 628 10.81 -6.58 0.94
CA GLY A 628 11.19 -5.98 -0.35
C GLY A 628 11.47 -7.02 -1.46
N ALA A 629 11.79 -8.26 -1.07
CA ALA A 629 12.02 -9.39 -1.97
C ALA A 629 10.75 -10.23 -2.21
N GLU A 630 9.58 -9.72 -1.88
CA GLU A 630 8.28 -10.40 -2.00
C GLU A 630 8.09 -11.59 -1.04
N ARG A 631 8.95 -11.74 -0.02
CA ARG A 631 8.86 -12.83 0.96
C ARG A 631 7.90 -12.48 2.10
N LEU A 632 7.11 -13.47 2.50
CA LEU A 632 6.11 -13.33 3.55
C LEU A 632 6.78 -13.35 4.93
N LYS A 633 6.58 -12.31 5.75
CA LYS A 633 6.99 -12.31 7.16
C LYS A 633 5.94 -13.07 8.00
N PRO A 634 6.24 -13.50 9.24
CA PRO A 634 5.25 -14.14 10.11
C PRO A 634 3.98 -13.30 10.31
N LEU A 635 4.10 -11.96 10.30
CA LEU A 635 2.97 -11.03 10.33
C LEU A 635 1.96 -11.29 9.19
N TYR A 636 2.39 -11.65 7.98
CA TYR A 636 1.48 -11.95 6.87
C TYR A 636 0.49 -13.08 7.20
N HIS A 637 1.00 -14.16 7.77
CA HIS A 637 0.17 -15.30 8.16
C HIS A 637 -0.76 -14.95 9.32
N GLU A 638 -0.28 -14.09 10.22
CA GLU A 638 -1.07 -13.59 11.33
C GLU A 638 -2.20 -12.65 10.83
N LEU A 639 -1.94 -11.79 9.85
CA LEU A 639 -2.98 -11.01 9.17
C LEU A 639 -4.04 -11.92 8.53
N ARG A 640 -3.64 -13.03 7.90
CA ARG A 640 -4.59 -14.00 7.34
C ARG A 640 -5.53 -14.57 8.40
N ARG A 641 -5.05 -14.81 9.63
CA ARG A 641 -5.89 -15.22 10.78
C ARG A 641 -6.76 -14.05 11.25
N LEU A 642 -6.15 -12.89 11.44
CA LEU A 642 -6.78 -11.68 11.97
C LEU A 642 -7.80 -11.03 11.04
N TYR A 643 -7.75 -11.31 9.74
CA TYR A 643 -8.68 -10.82 8.71
C TYR A 643 -9.54 -11.92 8.09
N ALA A 644 -9.49 -13.13 8.65
CA ALA A 644 -10.46 -14.17 8.34
C ALA A 644 -11.89 -13.70 8.68
N ASP A 645 -12.88 -14.26 7.98
CA ASP A 645 -14.29 -13.90 8.16
C ASP A 645 -14.81 -14.23 9.56
N ARG A 646 -14.14 -15.12 10.29
CA ARG A 646 -14.45 -15.43 11.68
C ARG A 646 -13.20 -15.32 12.52
N LEU A 647 -13.32 -14.65 13.66
CA LEU A 647 -12.27 -14.50 14.65
C LEU A 647 -12.84 -14.84 16.02
N LEU A 648 -12.11 -15.66 16.77
CA LEU A 648 -12.36 -15.95 18.17
C LEU A 648 -11.24 -15.31 18.97
N THR A 649 -11.56 -14.52 20.00
CA THR A 649 -10.52 -13.87 20.81
C THR A 649 -10.94 -13.57 22.24
N PHE A 650 -10.04 -13.77 23.20
CA PHE A 650 -10.23 -13.31 24.58
C PHE A 650 -10.09 -11.80 24.67
N GLN A 651 -11.05 -11.16 25.34
CA GLN A 651 -11.14 -9.71 25.48
C GLN A 651 -11.48 -9.32 26.91
N SER A 652 -11.23 -8.05 27.26
CA SER A 652 -11.69 -7.45 28.51
C SER A 652 -12.88 -6.54 28.24
N ARG A 653 -13.95 -6.68 29.03
CA ARG A 653 -15.14 -5.82 28.98
C ARG A 653 -15.59 -5.52 30.40
N ASP A 654 -15.65 -4.25 30.75
CA ASP A 654 -16.02 -3.77 32.10
C ASP A 654 -15.23 -4.46 33.23
N GLY A 655 -13.95 -4.75 32.98
CA GLY A 655 -13.05 -5.42 33.93
C GLY A 655 -13.20 -6.96 34.00
N ALA A 656 -14.13 -7.55 33.24
CA ALA A 656 -14.31 -8.99 33.14
C ALA A 656 -13.71 -9.55 31.85
N ARG A 657 -13.15 -10.76 31.92
CA ARG A 657 -12.68 -11.48 30.74
C ARG A 657 -13.87 -12.15 30.04
N VAL A 658 -14.00 -11.89 28.75
CA VAL A 658 -15.02 -12.45 27.87
C VAL A 658 -14.37 -13.08 26.65
N LEU A 659 -15.10 -13.95 25.96
CA LEU A 659 -14.70 -14.47 24.66
C LEU A 659 -15.50 -13.75 23.58
N ALA A 660 -14.84 -12.98 22.72
CA ALA A 660 -15.47 -12.35 21.57
C ALA A 660 -15.47 -13.32 20.38
N ALA A 661 -16.65 -13.54 19.82
CA ALA A 661 -16.88 -14.27 18.58
C ALA A 661 -17.30 -13.28 17.50
N ASP A 662 -16.35 -12.88 16.65
CA ASP A 662 -16.57 -11.95 15.54
C ASP A 662 -16.89 -12.74 14.26
N ASN A 663 -18.06 -12.47 13.68
CA ASN A 663 -18.53 -13.05 12.43
C ASN A 663 -18.72 -11.96 11.38
N GLN A 664 -17.71 -11.77 10.53
CA GLN A 664 -17.77 -10.95 9.34
C GLN A 664 -18.23 -11.73 8.11
N SER A 665 -18.67 -12.99 8.21
CA SER A 665 -19.22 -13.74 7.06
C SER A 665 -20.69 -13.32 6.76
N PRO A 666 -21.22 -13.59 5.55
CA PRO A 666 -22.64 -13.34 5.24
C PRO A 666 -23.60 -14.35 5.89
N GLU A 667 -23.06 -15.44 6.45
CA GLU A 667 -23.85 -16.52 7.06
C GLU A 667 -23.82 -16.43 8.59
N PRO A 668 -24.90 -16.84 9.28
CA PRO A 668 -24.86 -16.97 10.73
C PRO A 668 -23.81 -17.99 11.16
N TRP A 669 -23.11 -17.72 12.26
CA TRP A 669 -22.13 -18.63 12.85
C TRP A 669 -22.70 -19.21 14.15
N GLN A 670 -22.87 -20.53 14.19
CA GLN A 670 -23.39 -21.26 15.34
C GLN A 670 -22.40 -22.35 15.74
N GLY A 671 -22.25 -22.58 17.04
CA GLY A 671 -21.36 -23.60 17.55
C GLY A 671 -21.25 -23.56 19.06
N THR A 672 -20.23 -24.24 19.57
CA THR A 672 -19.86 -24.25 20.99
C THR A 672 -18.39 -23.94 21.09
N ALA A 673 -18.04 -22.91 21.85
CA ALA A 673 -16.66 -22.65 22.21
C ALA A 673 -16.30 -23.49 23.44
N VAL A 674 -15.20 -24.23 23.36
CA VAL A 674 -14.64 -24.96 24.50
C VAL A 674 -13.54 -24.11 25.10
N VAL A 675 -13.77 -23.59 26.30
CA VAL A 675 -12.84 -22.72 26.99
C VAL A 675 -12.23 -23.47 28.17
N ARG A 676 -10.91 -23.57 28.19
CA ARG A 676 -10.14 -24.37 29.14
C ARG A 676 -9.15 -23.49 29.87
N ARG A 677 -9.11 -23.61 31.20
CA ARG A 677 -8.01 -23.10 32.03
C ARG A 677 -7.07 -24.24 32.31
N LEU A 678 -5.82 -24.10 31.90
CA LEU A 678 -4.80 -25.14 31.94
C LEU A 678 -3.59 -24.65 32.74
N ARG A 679 -2.76 -25.58 33.21
CA ARG A 679 -1.37 -25.31 33.57
C ARG A 679 -0.45 -25.47 32.38
N ALA A 680 0.74 -24.86 32.45
CA ALA A 680 1.78 -24.92 31.44
C ALA A 680 2.22 -26.37 31.10
N ASP A 681 2.09 -27.32 32.03
CA ASP A 681 2.36 -28.74 31.82
C ASP A 681 1.24 -29.50 31.09
N GLY A 682 0.13 -28.82 30.74
CA GLY A 682 -1.04 -29.39 30.10
C GLY A 682 -2.13 -29.87 31.06
N THR A 683 -1.93 -29.77 32.38
CA THR A 683 -2.94 -30.16 33.37
C THR A 683 -4.19 -29.28 33.25
N GLY A 684 -5.35 -29.89 32.97
CA GLY A 684 -6.63 -29.19 32.99
C GLY A 684 -7.07 -28.79 34.39
N LEU A 685 -7.46 -27.52 34.57
CA LEU A 685 -7.93 -26.97 35.84
C LEU A 685 -9.43 -26.72 35.85
N ALA A 686 -9.96 -26.21 34.73
CA ALA A 686 -11.38 -25.96 34.54
C ALA A 686 -11.72 -25.98 33.04
N GLU A 687 -12.96 -26.30 32.72
CA GLU A 687 -13.47 -26.31 31.34
C GLU A 687 -14.92 -25.84 31.32
N GLU A 688 -15.26 -25.03 30.32
CA GLU A 688 -16.61 -24.54 30.07
C GLU A 688 -16.94 -24.68 28.59
N HIS A 689 -18.18 -25.09 28.31
CA HIS A 689 -18.73 -25.23 26.96
C HIS A 689 -19.74 -24.11 26.73
N VAL A 690 -19.38 -23.13 25.92
CA VAL A 690 -20.16 -21.91 25.71
C VAL A 690 -20.85 -21.98 24.35
N PRO A 691 -22.14 -22.36 24.28
CA PRO A 691 -22.89 -22.34 23.03
C PRO A 691 -23.09 -20.89 22.59
N PHE A 692 -22.99 -20.64 21.28
CA PHE A 692 -23.17 -19.32 20.73
C PHE A 692 -23.89 -19.35 19.39
N THR A 693 -24.48 -18.21 19.04
CA THR A 693 -25.01 -17.89 17.72
C THR A 693 -24.68 -16.44 17.43
N VAL A 694 -23.88 -16.19 16.40
CA VAL A 694 -23.48 -14.87 15.96
C VAL A 694 -24.14 -14.57 14.61
N PRO A 695 -25.00 -13.54 14.51
CA PRO A 695 -25.56 -13.12 13.23
C PRO A 695 -24.47 -12.77 12.20
N PRO A 696 -24.80 -12.75 10.90
CA PRO A 696 -23.91 -12.20 9.87
C PRO A 696 -23.44 -10.78 10.22
N ARG A 697 -22.17 -10.48 9.93
CA ARG A 697 -21.55 -9.14 10.06
C ARG A 697 -21.71 -8.52 11.45
N SER A 698 -21.51 -9.32 12.50
CA SER A 698 -21.67 -8.89 13.90
C SER A 698 -20.69 -9.58 14.84
N VAL A 699 -20.59 -9.05 16.06
CA VAL A 699 -19.77 -9.62 17.13
C VAL A 699 -20.68 -10.03 18.29
N ALA A 700 -20.45 -11.22 18.85
CA ALA A 700 -21.05 -11.65 20.11
C ALA A 700 -19.99 -11.69 21.21
N LEU A 701 -20.32 -11.13 22.37
CA LEU A 701 -19.52 -11.27 23.59
C LEU A 701 -20.07 -12.42 24.41
N LEU A 702 -19.26 -13.45 24.59
CA LEU A 702 -19.62 -14.66 25.31
C LEU A 702 -19.07 -14.54 26.74
N PRO A 703 -19.94 -14.39 27.76
CA PRO A 703 -19.50 -14.34 29.14
C PRO A 703 -18.91 -15.69 29.53
N LEU A 704 -17.90 -15.66 30.41
CA LEU A 704 -17.23 -16.83 30.93
C LEU A 704 -17.44 -16.91 32.45
N THR A 705 -17.54 -18.11 32.98
CA THR A 705 -17.57 -18.33 34.43
C THR A 705 -16.22 -17.98 35.06
N ALA A 706 -16.25 -17.48 36.30
CA ALA A 706 -15.03 -17.18 37.06
C ALA A 706 -14.09 -18.40 37.21
N GLU A 707 -14.65 -19.62 37.21
CA GLU A 707 -13.89 -20.87 37.34
C GLU A 707 -12.90 -21.08 36.18
N VAL A 708 -13.28 -20.65 34.97
CA VAL A 708 -12.45 -20.72 33.77
C VAL A 708 -11.75 -19.39 33.50
N ALA A 709 -12.43 -18.25 33.65
CA ALA A 709 -11.92 -16.94 33.23
C ALA A 709 -10.77 -16.40 34.08
N GLU A 710 -10.74 -16.73 35.38
CA GLU A 710 -9.76 -16.20 36.33
C GLU A 710 -8.50 -17.06 36.37
N ILE A 711 -7.40 -16.49 35.86
CA ILE A 711 -6.05 -17.04 36.04
C ILE A 711 -5.63 -16.77 37.49
N LYS A 712 -5.38 -17.85 38.25
CA LYS A 712 -5.02 -17.76 39.68
C LYS A 712 -3.52 -17.74 39.92
N ASP A 713 -2.76 -18.30 38.99
CA ASP A 713 -1.31 -18.29 38.99
C ASP A 713 -0.81 -17.78 37.64
N ALA A 714 -0.45 -16.50 37.59
CA ALA A 714 -0.02 -15.83 36.37
C ALA A 714 1.23 -16.45 35.73
N ALA A 715 2.06 -17.13 36.53
CA ALA A 715 3.30 -17.73 36.07
C ALA A 715 3.10 -19.13 35.46
N ALA A 716 1.97 -19.80 35.68
CA ALA A 716 1.80 -21.19 35.27
C ALA A 716 0.47 -21.51 34.61
N GLU A 717 -0.53 -20.62 34.70
CA GLU A 717 -1.86 -20.86 34.13
C GLU A 717 -2.09 -20.09 32.82
N LEU A 718 -2.77 -20.75 31.89
CA LEU A 718 -3.18 -20.20 30.61
C LEU A 718 -4.64 -20.54 30.31
N LEU A 719 -5.24 -19.76 29.43
CA LEU A 719 -6.56 -20.02 28.85
C LEU A 719 -6.42 -20.42 27.39
N VAL A 720 -7.24 -21.37 26.97
CA VAL A 720 -7.38 -21.77 25.59
C VAL A 720 -8.87 -21.80 25.26
N ALA A 721 -9.27 -21.11 24.20
CA ALA A 721 -10.61 -21.20 23.65
C ALA A 721 -10.54 -21.81 22.25
N ASP A 722 -11.35 -22.84 22.00
CA ASP A 722 -11.47 -23.50 20.70
C ASP A 722 -12.90 -23.44 20.19
N ALA A 723 -13.09 -23.15 18.90
CA ALA A 723 -14.37 -23.26 18.21
C ALA A 723 -14.16 -23.71 16.75
N GLY A 724 -14.34 -25.01 16.49
CA GLY A 724 -13.94 -25.61 15.21
C GLY A 724 -12.42 -25.54 15.04
N ASP A 725 -11.94 -24.97 13.93
CA ASP A 725 -10.51 -24.78 13.66
C ASP A 725 -9.95 -23.46 14.24
N LEU A 726 -10.79 -22.64 14.91
CA LEU A 726 -10.38 -21.38 15.50
C LEU A 726 -9.90 -21.61 16.94
N ARG A 727 -8.79 -20.95 17.29
CA ARG A 727 -8.22 -20.93 18.63
C ARG A 727 -7.76 -19.54 19.03
N ASP A 728 -7.92 -19.21 20.31
CA ASP A 728 -7.16 -18.15 20.97
C ASP A 728 -6.52 -18.66 22.26
N VAL A 729 -5.40 -18.06 22.65
CA VAL A 729 -4.62 -18.42 23.83
C VAL A 729 -4.24 -17.17 24.61
N ALA A 730 -4.60 -17.13 25.89
CA ALA A 730 -4.24 -16.04 26.80
C ALA A 730 -3.38 -16.59 27.95
N LEU A 731 -2.20 -15.99 28.14
CA LEU A 731 -1.33 -16.30 29.27
C LEU A 731 -1.72 -15.47 30.49
N GLY A 732 -1.22 -15.89 31.66
CA GLY A 732 -1.38 -15.16 32.91
C GLY A 732 -0.53 -13.91 33.06
N GLY A 733 0.54 -13.80 32.28
CA GLY A 733 1.50 -12.69 32.31
C GLY A 733 2.41 -12.72 31.08
N PRO A 734 3.44 -11.85 31.03
CA PRO A 734 4.42 -11.82 29.95
C PRO A 734 5.26 -13.12 29.92
N ASP A 735 5.76 -13.50 28.74
CA ASP A 735 6.46 -14.77 28.53
C ASP A 735 7.69 -14.94 29.45
N LYS A 736 8.42 -13.87 29.74
CA LYS A 736 9.59 -13.89 30.64
C LYS A 736 9.25 -14.22 32.10
N GLU A 737 7.98 -14.09 32.49
CA GLU A 737 7.47 -14.44 33.83
C GLU A 737 6.72 -15.77 33.84
N PHE A 738 6.46 -16.34 32.66
CA PHE A 738 5.75 -17.60 32.51
C PHE A 738 6.70 -18.80 32.61
N ALA A 739 6.39 -19.73 33.51
CA ALA A 739 7.15 -20.95 33.79
C ALA A 739 6.86 -22.01 32.72
N TYR A 740 7.39 -21.79 31.52
CA TYR A 740 7.27 -22.73 30.42
C TYR A 740 7.96 -24.07 30.72
N PRO A 741 7.33 -25.22 30.39
CA PRO A 741 8.10 -26.43 30.21
C PRO A 741 9.02 -26.31 29.00
N PRO A 742 10.20 -26.95 28.98
CA PRO A 742 11.04 -27.02 27.79
C PRO A 742 10.26 -27.62 26.61
N ALA A 743 10.32 -27.00 25.44
CA ALA A 743 9.67 -27.53 24.25
C ALA A 743 10.30 -28.86 23.83
N GLU A 744 9.45 -29.88 23.64
CA GLU A 744 9.83 -31.19 23.14
C GLU A 744 9.04 -31.50 21.86
N LEU A 745 9.75 -31.61 20.73
CA LEU A 745 9.17 -31.72 19.39
C LEU A 745 9.59 -33.01 18.68
N ASP A 746 8.60 -33.82 18.30
CA ASP A 746 8.76 -34.92 17.35
C ASP A 746 8.52 -34.43 15.92
N LEU A 747 9.42 -34.79 15.01
CA LEU A 747 9.34 -34.41 13.60
C LEU A 747 9.13 -35.64 12.73
N ARG A 748 8.14 -35.55 11.83
CA ARG A 748 7.96 -36.48 10.72
C ARG A 748 7.90 -35.70 9.41
N LEU A 749 8.75 -36.06 8.48
CA LEU A 749 8.82 -35.42 7.17
C LEU A 749 8.16 -36.33 6.13
N ASP A 750 7.45 -35.70 5.19
CA ASP A 750 6.91 -36.35 4.01
C ASP A 750 7.20 -35.46 2.80
N VAL A 751 7.57 -36.06 1.66
CA VAL A 751 7.93 -35.32 0.46
C VAL A 751 7.11 -35.86 -0.70
N SER A 752 6.32 -34.97 -1.31
CA SER A 752 5.49 -35.32 -2.46
C SER A 752 5.52 -34.20 -3.49
N GLY A 753 5.85 -34.54 -4.74
CA GLY A 753 5.82 -33.59 -5.86
C GLY A 753 6.67 -32.34 -5.67
N GLY A 754 7.83 -32.44 -4.99
CA GLY A 754 8.71 -31.28 -4.71
C GLY A 754 8.22 -30.37 -3.57
N THR A 755 7.19 -30.79 -2.83
CA THR A 755 6.69 -30.12 -1.62
C THR A 755 7.12 -30.92 -0.40
N LEU A 756 7.68 -30.26 0.61
CA LEU A 756 8.04 -30.85 1.89
C LEU A 756 6.91 -30.60 2.89
N MET A 757 6.35 -31.65 3.47
CA MET A 757 5.40 -31.58 4.58
C MET A 757 6.12 -31.90 5.88
N VAL A 758 6.17 -30.94 6.80
CA VAL A 758 6.77 -31.08 8.12
C VAL A 758 5.65 -31.28 9.13
N VAL A 759 5.50 -32.49 9.64
CA VAL A 759 4.58 -32.80 10.75
C VAL A 759 5.33 -32.67 12.06
N ILE A 760 4.86 -31.76 12.91
CA ILE A 760 5.47 -31.42 14.19
C ILE A 760 4.48 -31.78 15.28
N THR A 761 4.86 -32.69 16.18
CA THR A 761 4.05 -33.08 17.34
C THR A 761 4.71 -32.57 18.60
N ALA A 762 3.96 -31.83 19.41
CA ALA A 762 4.43 -31.28 20.67
C ALA A 762 4.22 -32.29 21.81
N ARG A 763 5.25 -32.60 22.59
CA ARG A 763 5.13 -33.42 23.82
C ARG A 763 4.89 -32.59 25.08
N ALA A 764 5.27 -31.32 25.03
CA ALA A 764 5.00 -30.30 26.04
C ALA A 764 4.22 -29.13 25.41
N PHE A 765 3.79 -28.16 26.22
CA PHE A 765 3.23 -26.92 25.69
C PHE A 765 4.29 -26.19 24.85
N VAL A 766 3.92 -25.70 23.66
CA VAL A 766 4.82 -24.98 22.76
C VAL A 766 4.16 -23.69 22.30
N ARG A 767 4.79 -22.56 22.61
CA ARG A 767 4.28 -21.23 22.28
C ARG A 767 4.94 -20.67 21.03
N ASP A 768 4.10 -20.24 20.08
CA ASP A 768 4.46 -19.53 18.85
C ASP A 768 5.57 -20.22 18.03
N LEU A 769 5.40 -21.52 17.82
CA LEU A 769 6.20 -22.32 16.91
C LEU A 769 6.21 -21.68 15.50
N LEU A 770 7.40 -21.51 14.95
CA LEU A 770 7.63 -20.98 13.61
C LEU A 770 8.63 -21.86 12.88
N LEU A 771 8.32 -22.23 11.63
CA LEU A 771 9.29 -22.77 10.69
C LEU A 771 9.72 -21.66 9.74
N GLN A 772 10.94 -21.15 9.90
CA GLN A 772 11.55 -20.19 8.96
C GLN A 772 12.07 -20.96 7.74
N ALA A 773 11.14 -21.29 6.83
CA ALA A 773 11.41 -22.14 5.66
C ALA A 773 12.55 -21.59 4.78
N ASP A 774 12.72 -20.28 4.73
CA ASP A 774 13.75 -19.59 3.96
C ASP A 774 15.19 -19.90 4.42
N ARG A 775 15.36 -20.48 5.62
CA ARG A 775 16.63 -21.06 6.09
C ARG A 775 16.94 -22.43 5.47
N LEU A 776 15.93 -23.15 4.98
CA LEU A 776 16.12 -24.40 4.23
C LEU A 776 16.49 -24.13 2.77
N GLY A 777 16.07 -22.97 2.24
CA GLY A 777 16.46 -22.47 0.93
C GLY A 777 15.88 -21.08 0.68
N PRO A 778 16.58 -20.18 -0.03
CA PRO A 778 16.20 -18.76 -0.11
C PRO A 778 14.88 -18.47 -0.86
N ALA A 779 14.38 -19.44 -1.62
CA ALA A 779 13.09 -19.39 -2.31
C ALA A 779 11.97 -20.16 -1.58
N ALA A 780 12.30 -20.80 -0.46
CA ALA A 780 11.37 -21.65 0.26
C ALA A 780 10.38 -20.82 1.09
N SER A 781 9.13 -21.26 1.13
CA SER A 781 8.06 -20.61 1.89
C SER A 781 7.18 -21.63 2.60
N ALA A 782 6.73 -21.27 3.81
CA ALA A 782 5.78 -22.04 4.59
C ALA A 782 4.34 -21.57 4.30
N ASP A 783 3.37 -22.47 4.36
CA ASP A 783 1.95 -22.15 4.18
C ASP A 783 1.28 -21.51 5.41
N ARG A 784 1.96 -21.55 6.57
CA ARG A 784 1.50 -21.00 7.85
C ARG A 784 2.63 -20.37 8.66
N GLY A 785 2.25 -19.42 9.52
CA GLY A 785 3.14 -18.74 10.45
C GLY A 785 3.12 -19.34 11.85
N LEU A 786 3.00 -18.48 12.86
CA LEU A 786 3.08 -18.83 14.28
C LEU A 786 1.96 -19.80 14.71
N VAL A 787 2.31 -20.85 15.44
CA VAL A 787 1.35 -21.83 15.96
C VAL A 787 1.63 -22.13 17.43
N THR A 788 0.59 -22.15 18.26
CA THR A 788 0.67 -22.64 19.64
C THR A 788 0.10 -24.05 19.73
N LEU A 789 0.85 -24.97 20.35
CA LEU A 789 0.47 -26.39 20.49
C LEU A 789 0.41 -26.78 21.96
N LEU A 790 -0.65 -27.50 22.33
CA LEU A 790 -0.75 -28.18 23.63
C LEU A 790 -0.06 -29.56 23.58
N PRO A 791 0.29 -30.16 24.73
CA PRO A 791 0.85 -31.50 24.78
C PRO A 791 -0.01 -32.52 24.01
N GLY A 792 0.62 -33.27 23.11
CA GLY A 792 0.00 -34.27 22.26
C GLY A 792 -0.58 -33.74 20.94
N GLU A 793 -0.65 -32.42 20.76
CA GLU A 793 -1.15 -31.83 19.51
C GLU A 793 -0.09 -31.86 18.40
N SER A 794 -0.57 -31.86 17.16
CA SER A 794 0.29 -31.87 15.98
C SER A 794 -0.13 -30.81 14.97
N VAL A 795 0.85 -30.26 14.27
CA VAL A 795 0.65 -29.38 13.13
C VAL A 795 1.40 -29.91 11.91
N THR A 796 0.83 -29.70 10.73
CA THR A 796 1.52 -29.92 9.46
C THR A 796 1.82 -28.59 8.81
N ILE A 797 3.09 -28.32 8.55
CA ILE A 797 3.56 -27.15 7.80
C ILE A 797 3.97 -27.61 6.41
N THR A 798 3.39 -27.00 5.38
CA THR A 798 3.73 -27.28 3.99
C THR A 798 4.77 -26.29 3.52
N VAL A 799 5.94 -26.78 3.10
CA VAL A 799 7.03 -25.99 2.55
C VAL A 799 7.13 -26.19 1.04
N ARG A 800 7.08 -25.08 0.30
CA ARG A 800 7.21 -25.02 -1.17
C ARG A 800 8.50 -24.28 -1.54
N GLY A 801 8.91 -24.38 -2.80
CA GLY A 801 10.10 -23.64 -3.30
C GLY A 801 11.44 -24.27 -2.93
N LEU A 802 11.46 -25.56 -2.59
CA LEU A 802 12.65 -26.34 -2.29
C LEU A 802 12.95 -27.34 -3.43
N PRO A 803 13.92 -27.06 -4.34
CA PRO A 803 14.27 -27.97 -5.43
C PRO A 803 14.72 -29.35 -4.95
N ASP A 804 15.46 -29.40 -3.83
CA ASP A 804 16.01 -30.62 -3.25
C ASP A 804 15.23 -31.08 -2.01
N ALA A 805 13.91 -30.87 -1.99
CA ALA A 805 13.05 -31.24 -0.85
C ALA A 805 13.25 -32.70 -0.38
N ALA A 806 13.55 -33.62 -1.30
CA ALA A 806 13.78 -35.04 -0.99
C ALA A 806 15.08 -35.32 -0.19
N GLN A 807 16.01 -34.35 -0.15
CA GLN A 807 17.26 -34.45 0.61
C GLN A 807 17.16 -33.79 2.00
N VAL A 808 16.06 -33.07 2.27
CA VAL A 808 15.83 -32.42 3.56
C VAL A 808 15.43 -33.47 4.60
N ASP A 809 16.22 -33.57 5.66
CA ASP A 809 15.95 -34.44 6.80
C ASP A 809 15.61 -33.64 8.06
N ALA A 810 15.31 -34.34 9.16
CA ALA A 810 14.97 -33.68 10.42
C ALA A 810 16.14 -32.87 11.00
N ALA A 811 17.40 -33.20 10.68
CA ALA A 811 18.57 -32.45 11.14
C ALA A 811 18.69 -31.11 10.43
N ALA A 812 18.30 -31.03 9.15
CA ALA A 812 18.21 -29.78 8.41
C ALA A 812 17.03 -28.90 8.86
N VAL A 813 15.89 -29.50 9.26
CA VAL A 813 14.69 -28.75 9.69
C VAL A 813 14.84 -28.15 11.09
N ARG A 814 15.50 -28.84 12.02
CA ARG A 814 15.59 -28.41 13.43
C ARG A 814 16.17 -26.99 13.62
N PRO A 815 17.26 -26.57 12.95
CA PRO A 815 17.79 -25.21 13.06
C PRO A 815 16.89 -24.12 12.46
N ALA A 816 15.88 -24.49 11.67
CA ALA A 816 14.89 -23.57 11.11
C ALA A 816 13.60 -23.48 11.96
N LEU A 817 13.50 -24.28 13.04
CA LEU A 817 12.36 -24.28 13.94
C LEU A 817 12.64 -23.43 15.18
N PHE A 818 11.77 -22.46 15.42
CA PHE A 818 11.83 -21.56 16.57
C PHE A 818 10.53 -21.64 17.37
N CYS A 819 10.62 -21.48 18.68
CA CYS A 819 9.46 -21.30 19.57
C CYS A 819 9.91 -20.51 20.80
N VAL A 820 8.98 -19.86 21.50
CA VAL A 820 9.31 -19.00 22.65
C VAL A 820 9.99 -19.80 23.76
N ASN A 821 9.51 -21.01 24.00
CA ASN A 821 10.00 -21.90 25.06
C ASN A 821 10.88 -23.03 24.53
N ALA A 822 11.64 -22.77 23.47
CA ALA A 822 12.68 -23.68 23.02
C ALA A 822 13.54 -24.10 24.22
N ALA A 823 13.74 -25.41 24.40
CA ALA A 823 14.60 -25.89 25.48
C ALA A 823 15.99 -25.25 25.36
N GLU A 824 16.65 -24.93 26.48
CA GLU A 824 18.10 -24.75 26.48
C GLU A 824 18.71 -26.01 25.82
N GLY A 825 19.28 -25.86 24.62
CA GLY A 825 19.81 -26.99 23.85
C GLY A 825 19.06 -27.39 22.57
N VAL A 826 18.12 -26.59 22.07
CA VAL A 826 17.71 -26.62 20.65
C VAL A 826 18.28 -25.39 19.93
N PRO A 827 19.38 -25.50 19.16
CA PRO A 827 20.72 -25.91 19.56
C PRO A 827 21.72 -24.72 19.61
N ARG A 828 22.83 -24.90 20.34
CA ARG A 828 24.14 -24.33 20.03
C ARG A 828 25.19 -25.42 20.21
N PRO A 829 26.23 -25.57 19.37
CA PRO A 829 26.33 -25.47 17.91
C PRO A 829 26.00 -26.79 17.18
#